data_AF-A0A0B2RNM4-F1
#
_entry.id   AF-A0A0B2RNM4-F1
#
_cell.length_a   1.000
_cell.length_b   1.000
_cell.length_c   1.000
_cell.angle_alpha   90.00
_cell.angle_beta   90.00
_cell.angle_gamma   90.00
#
_symmetry.space_group_name_H-M   'P 1'
#
loop_
_entity.id
_entity.type
_entity.pdbx_description
1 polymer ?
#
loop_
_entity_poly.entity_id
_entity_poly.type
_entity_poly.pdbx_seq_one_letter_code
_entity_poly.pdbx_strand_id
1 'polypeptide(L)'
;MGRQWSLFSAMDTLLLCILLSSEVVLTSYQNVGKVYPGIEGSQMNWIDRYGILLESYNGEFGFGLVTTANDSTLFLLAIVHMHTPKLVWVANRELPVSNSDKFVFDEKGNVILHKGESVVWSTYTSGKGVSSMELKDTGNLVLLGNDSRVIWQSFSHPTDTLLPMQDFIEGMKLVSEPGPNNLTYVLEIESGSVILSTGLQTPQPYWSMKKDSRKKIVNKNGDVVASATLDANSWRFYDETKSLLWELDFAEESDANATWIAVLGSDGFITFSNLLSGGSIVASPTRIPQDSCSTPEPCDPYNICSGEKKCTCPSVLSSRPNCKPGFVSPCNSKSTIELVKADDRLNYFALGFVPPSSKTDLIGCKTSCSANCSCLAMFFNSSSGNCFLFDRIGSFEKSDKDSGLVSYIKVVSSEGDTRDSGSSKMQTIVVVIIVIVTLFVISGMLFVAHRCFRKKEDLLESPQEDSEDDSFLESLTGMPIRYSYTDLETATSNFSVRLGEGGFGSVYKGVLPDGTQLAVKKLEGIGQGKKEFRVEVSIIGSIHHHHLVRLKGFCAEGSHRVLAYEYMANGSLDKWIFNKNKEEFVLDWDTRYNIALGTAKGLAYLHEDCDSKIIHCDIKPENVLLDDNFRVKVSDFGLAKLMTREQRHVFTTLRGTTMYLAPEWINHKLFHIREK
;
A
#
# COMPACT_ATOMS: atom_id res chain seq x y z
N MET A 1 -11.92 -49.72 -57.66
CA MET A 1 -11.12 -50.28 -56.55
C MET A 1 -10.07 -49.23 -56.22
N GLY A 2 -10.23 -48.39 -55.19
CA GLY A 2 -10.48 -48.76 -53.80
C GLY A 2 -9.11 -48.97 -53.14
N ARG A 3 -8.42 -47.90 -52.74
CA ARG A 3 -8.35 -47.37 -51.36
C ARG A 3 -7.87 -48.38 -50.33
N GLN A 4 -6.64 -48.18 -49.89
CA GLN A 4 -6.06 -48.26 -48.54
C GLN A 4 -4.56 -48.24 -48.84
N TRP A 5 -3.80 -47.24 -48.41
CA TRP A 5 -2.97 -47.34 -47.22
C TRP A 5 -2.35 -45.93 -47.07
N SER A 6 -2.94 -45.07 -46.24
CA SER A 6 -2.25 -43.89 -45.70
C SER A 6 -2.84 -43.35 -44.40
N LEU A 7 -3.88 -43.99 -43.86
CA LEU A 7 -4.54 -43.53 -42.62
C LEU A 7 -3.75 -43.89 -41.34
N PHE A 8 -2.95 -44.96 -41.35
CA PHE A 8 -2.20 -45.37 -40.15
C PHE A 8 -1.01 -44.46 -39.83
N SER A 9 -0.27 -43.98 -40.83
CA SER A 9 0.88 -43.08 -40.60
C SER A 9 0.46 -41.68 -40.12
N ALA A 10 -0.74 -41.22 -40.48
CA ALA A 10 -1.26 -39.93 -40.06
C ALA A 10 -1.83 -39.98 -38.63
N MET A 11 -2.40 -41.11 -38.20
CA MET A 11 -2.89 -41.25 -36.83
C MET A 11 -1.77 -41.40 -35.82
N ASP A 12 -0.69 -42.13 -36.13
CA ASP A 12 0.45 -42.28 -35.21
C ASP A 12 1.25 -40.96 -35.05
N THR A 13 1.36 -40.16 -36.11
CA THR A 13 1.97 -38.83 -36.03
C THR A 13 1.07 -37.80 -35.34
N LEU A 14 -0.26 -37.89 -35.51
CA LEU A 14 -1.20 -37.05 -34.77
C LEU A 14 -1.23 -37.41 -33.29
N LEU A 15 -1.15 -38.70 -32.92
CA LEU A 15 -1.10 -39.15 -31.53
C LEU A 15 0.22 -38.75 -30.85
N LEU A 16 1.35 -38.83 -31.58
CA LEU A 16 2.65 -38.38 -31.07
C LEU A 16 2.70 -36.84 -30.94
N CYS A 17 2.07 -36.09 -31.85
CA CYS A 17 1.92 -34.65 -31.73
C CYS A 17 0.97 -34.26 -30.58
N ILE A 18 -0.11 -35.01 -30.32
CA ILE A 18 -1.00 -34.76 -29.17
C ILE A 18 -0.29 -35.08 -27.84
N LEU A 19 0.60 -36.09 -27.82
CA LEU A 19 1.44 -36.43 -26.66
C LEU A 19 2.64 -35.48 -26.47
N LEU A 20 3.09 -34.78 -27.52
CA LEU A 20 4.15 -33.77 -27.47
C LEU A 20 3.62 -32.34 -27.33
N SER A 21 2.34 -32.09 -27.63
CA SER A 21 1.64 -30.81 -27.43
C SER A 21 0.81 -30.78 -26.15
N SER A 22 0.74 -31.88 -25.41
CA SER A 22 0.35 -31.84 -24.00
C SER A 22 1.56 -31.36 -23.20
N GLU A 23 1.85 -30.05 -23.25
CA GLU A 23 2.18 -29.42 -21.98
C GLU A 23 1.02 -29.80 -21.07
N VAL A 24 1.31 -30.62 -20.06
CA VAL A 24 0.37 -30.83 -18.98
C VAL A 24 0.05 -29.43 -18.51
N VAL A 25 -1.15 -28.94 -18.85
CA VAL A 25 -1.76 -27.82 -18.15
C VAL A 25 -1.88 -28.35 -16.73
N LEU A 26 -0.84 -28.11 -15.94
CA LEU A 26 -0.84 -28.29 -14.50
C LEU A 26 -1.88 -27.28 -14.04
N THR A 27 -3.14 -27.73 -13.99
CA THR A 27 -4.16 -27.08 -13.18
C THR A 27 -3.51 -26.82 -11.83
N SER A 28 -3.33 -25.55 -11.48
CA SER A 28 -2.67 -25.19 -10.23
C SER A 28 -3.45 -25.81 -9.08
N TYR A 29 -2.91 -26.89 -8.51
CA TYR A 29 -3.49 -27.52 -7.32
C TYR A 29 -3.24 -26.56 -6.16
N GLN A 30 -4.32 -25.94 -5.67
CA GLN A 30 -4.27 -25.24 -4.39
C GLN A 30 -4.20 -26.30 -3.31
N ASN A 31 -3.13 -26.28 -2.52
CA ASN A 31 -2.97 -27.24 -1.45
C ASN A 31 -3.76 -26.76 -0.23
N VAL A 32 -4.53 -27.66 0.37
CA VAL A 32 -5.32 -27.36 1.57
C VAL A 32 -4.73 -28.13 2.75
N GLY A 33 -4.47 -27.40 3.82
CA GLY A 33 -3.87 -27.87 5.06
C GLY A 33 -2.38 -28.14 4.92
N LYS A 34 -1.99 -29.07 4.03
CA LYS A 34 -0.65 -29.68 4.06
C LYS A 34 -0.02 -29.89 2.69
N VAL A 35 1.30 -29.72 2.62
CA VAL A 35 2.15 -30.02 1.45
C VAL A 35 3.42 -30.79 1.83
N TYR A 36 4.03 -31.43 0.84
CA TYR A 36 5.22 -32.26 0.99
C TYR A 36 6.42 -31.65 0.24
N PRO A 37 7.67 -32.00 0.61
CA PRO A 37 8.87 -31.63 -0.11
C PRO A 37 8.76 -31.90 -1.63
N GLY A 38 9.43 -31.07 -2.43
CA GLY A 38 9.45 -31.16 -3.89
C GLY A 38 8.59 -30.13 -4.62
N ILE A 39 7.95 -29.20 -3.90
CA ILE A 39 7.17 -28.12 -4.51
C ILE A 39 8.07 -26.94 -4.85
N GLU A 40 8.00 -26.48 -6.09
CA GLU A 40 8.56 -25.21 -6.53
C GLU A 40 7.57 -24.41 -7.38
N GLY A 41 7.69 -23.09 -7.35
CA GLY A 41 6.86 -22.21 -8.15
C GLY A 41 7.14 -20.74 -7.89
N SER A 42 6.64 -19.89 -8.76
CA SER A 42 6.68 -18.43 -8.67
C SER A 42 5.28 -17.88 -8.47
N GLN A 43 5.15 -16.58 -8.25
CA GLN A 43 3.83 -15.98 -8.16
C GLN A 43 2.97 -16.24 -9.41
N MET A 44 3.59 -16.27 -10.60
CA MET A 44 2.91 -16.60 -11.84
C MET A 44 2.30 -18.01 -11.85
N ASN A 45 2.90 -18.97 -11.15
CA ASN A 45 2.35 -20.34 -11.07
C ASN A 45 1.06 -20.42 -10.23
N TRP A 46 0.86 -19.47 -9.32
CA TRP A 46 -0.32 -19.40 -8.44
C TRP A 46 -1.20 -18.18 -8.73
N ILE A 47 -1.06 -17.55 -9.91
CA ILE A 47 -1.75 -16.31 -10.24
C ILE A 47 -3.28 -16.45 -10.21
N ASP A 48 -3.80 -17.59 -10.66
CA ASP A 48 -5.24 -17.93 -10.64
C ASP A 48 -5.80 -18.11 -9.23
N ARG A 49 -4.91 -18.25 -8.24
CA ARG A 49 -5.20 -18.35 -6.80
C ARG A 49 -4.68 -17.13 -6.04
N TYR A 50 -4.51 -16.00 -6.73
CA TYR A 50 -4.05 -14.74 -6.15
C TYR A 50 -2.67 -14.84 -5.46
N GLY A 51 -1.83 -15.77 -5.93
CA GLY A 51 -0.51 -16.05 -5.36
C GLY A 51 -0.52 -16.99 -4.15
N ILE A 52 -1.67 -17.52 -3.73
CA ILE A 52 -1.80 -18.43 -2.58
C ILE A 52 -1.46 -19.87 -2.98
N LEU A 53 -0.46 -20.43 -2.29
CA LEU A 53 0.08 -21.77 -2.49
C LEU A 53 -0.61 -22.80 -1.58
N LEU A 54 -0.85 -22.40 -0.32
CA LEU A 54 -1.33 -23.28 0.75
C LEU A 54 -2.40 -22.55 1.57
N GLU A 55 -3.57 -23.16 1.72
CA GLU A 55 -4.68 -22.62 2.51
C GLU A 55 -4.87 -23.47 3.78
N SER A 56 -5.32 -22.89 4.88
CA SER A 56 -5.70 -23.63 6.09
C SER A 56 -6.94 -24.51 5.83
N TYR A 57 -7.20 -25.50 6.69
CA TYR A 57 -8.33 -26.41 6.49
C TYR A 57 -9.68 -25.70 6.55
N ASN A 58 -9.79 -24.67 7.40
CA ASN A 58 -10.99 -23.85 7.52
C ASN A 58 -11.09 -22.70 6.50
N GLY A 59 -10.05 -22.47 5.67
CA GLY A 59 -10.01 -21.40 4.69
C GLY A 59 -9.79 -19.98 5.24
N GLU A 60 -9.54 -19.82 6.54
CA GLU A 60 -9.35 -18.49 7.13
C GLU A 60 -7.98 -17.89 6.82
N PHE A 61 -6.95 -18.72 6.64
CA PHE A 61 -5.58 -18.29 6.38
C PHE A 61 -5.04 -18.88 5.09
N GLY A 62 -4.30 -18.06 4.34
CA GLY A 62 -3.55 -18.47 3.15
C GLY A 62 -2.07 -18.15 3.32
N PHE A 63 -1.21 -18.99 2.76
CA PHE A 63 0.23 -18.82 2.66
C PHE A 63 0.65 -18.77 1.19
N GLY A 64 1.38 -17.73 0.80
CA GLY A 64 1.79 -17.55 -0.59
C GLY A 64 2.47 -16.22 -0.89
N LEU A 65 2.59 -15.90 -2.18
CA LEU A 65 3.25 -14.70 -2.70
C LEU A 65 2.21 -13.60 -2.98
N VAL A 66 2.13 -12.61 -2.09
CA VAL A 66 1.16 -11.51 -2.12
C VAL A 66 1.82 -10.19 -2.53
N THR A 67 1.10 -9.32 -3.23
CA THR A 67 1.64 -8.04 -3.71
C THR A 67 2.00 -7.10 -2.58
N THR A 68 3.08 -6.33 -2.73
CA THR A 68 3.42 -5.25 -1.79
C THR A 68 2.40 -4.10 -1.86
N ALA A 69 2.29 -3.31 -0.79
CA ALA A 69 1.36 -2.19 -0.74
C ALA A 69 1.69 -1.05 -1.70
N ASN A 70 2.98 -0.86 -2.01
CA ASN A 70 3.50 0.27 -2.77
C ASN A 70 3.81 -0.07 -4.24
N ASP A 71 3.96 -1.35 -4.57
CA ASP A 71 4.33 -1.80 -5.91
C ASP A 71 3.65 -3.14 -6.27
N SER A 72 2.81 -3.11 -7.30
CA SER A 72 2.08 -4.29 -7.80
C SER A 72 2.94 -5.29 -8.55
N THR A 73 4.21 -4.96 -8.81
CA THR A 73 5.19 -5.84 -9.49
C THR A 73 6.09 -6.58 -8.49
N LEU A 74 6.00 -6.22 -7.21
CA LEU A 74 6.78 -6.82 -6.13
C LEU A 74 5.89 -7.63 -5.20
N PHE A 75 6.44 -8.73 -4.68
CA PHE A 75 5.73 -9.73 -3.90
C PHE A 75 6.46 -10.08 -2.61
N LEU A 76 5.65 -10.42 -1.61
CA LEU A 76 6.04 -10.87 -0.28
C LEU A 76 5.53 -12.29 -0.09
N LEU A 77 6.38 -13.17 0.42
CA LEU A 77 5.96 -14.47 0.93
C LEU A 77 5.36 -14.26 2.32
N ALA A 78 4.05 -14.49 2.46
CA ALA A 78 3.30 -14.07 3.63
C ALA A 78 2.20 -15.06 4.02
N ILE A 79 1.75 -14.96 5.27
CA ILE A 79 0.49 -15.53 5.74
C ILE A 79 -0.54 -14.39 5.77
N VAL A 80 -1.69 -14.60 5.14
CA VAL A 80 -2.77 -13.62 5.01
C VAL A 80 -4.05 -14.19 5.58
N HIS A 81 -4.82 -13.36 6.29
CA HIS A 81 -6.20 -13.68 6.63
C HIS A 81 -7.08 -13.44 5.39
N MET A 82 -7.66 -14.52 4.87
CA MET A 82 -8.28 -14.57 3.53
C MET A 82 -9.50 -13.67 3.39
N HIS A 83 -10.23 -13.42 4.48
CA HIS A 83 -11.44 -12.60 4.45
C HIS A 83 -11.17 -11.09 4.57
N THR A 84 -10.08 -10.65 5.22
CA THR A 84 -9.79 -9.23 5.50
C THR A 84 -8.53 -8.68 4.81
N PRO A 85 -8.03 -9.38 3.79
CA PRO A 85 -6.64 -9.38 3.30
C PRO A 85 -5.52 -8.91 4.25
N LYS A 86 -5.65 -9.11 5.57
CA LYS A 86 -4.66 -8.66 6.53
C LYS A 86 -3.46 -9.60 6.51
N LEU A 87 -2.27 -9.07 6.22
CA LEU A 87 -1.02 -9.81 6.40
C LEU A 87 -0.78 -9.97 7.90
N VAL A 88 -0.59 -11.21 8.34
CA VAL A 88 -0.34 -11.57 9.75
C VAL A 88 1.08 -12.09 9.98
N TRP A 89 1.80 -12.43 8.90
CA TRP A 89 3.21 -12.83 8.95
C TRP A 89 3.87 -12.63 7.58
N VAL A 90 5.14 -12.23 7.54
CA VAL A 90 5.90 -11.96 6.30
C VAL A 90 7.34 -12.48 6.40
N ALA A 91 7.81 -13.20 5.39
CA ALA A 91 9.16 -13.77 5.37
C ALA A 91 10.23 -12.75 4.92
N ASN A 92 9.97 -12.01 3.83
CA ASN A 92 10.97 -11.26 3.07
C ASN A 92 10.63 -9.76 2.98
N ARG A 93 10.17 -9.17 4.09
CA ARG A 93 9.73 -7.77 4.17
C ARG A 93 10.76 -6.78 3.59
N GLU A 94 12.04 -6.98 3.88
CA GLU A 94 13.14 -6.10 3.43
C GLU A 94 13.53 -6.29 1.95
N LEU A 95 13.31 -7.50 1.41
CA LEU A 95 13.72 -7.87 0.06
C LEU A 95 12.54 -8.50 -0.71
N PRO A 96 11.58 -7.68 -1.18
CA PRO A 96 10.50 -8.15 -2.05
C PRO A 96 11.04 -8.78 -3.34
N VAL A 97 10.32 -9.78 -3.84
CA VAL A 97 10.65 -10.55 -5.04
C VAL A 97 9.75 -10.15 -6.22
N SER A 98 10.16 -10.46 -7.44
CA SER A 98 9.36 -10.28 -8.66
C SER A 98 8.37 -11.43 -8.87
N ASN A 99 7.51 -11.33 -9.89
CA ASN A 99 6.51 -12.36 -10.19
C ASN A 99 7.10 -13.70 -10.70
N SER A 100 8.31 -13.69 -11.24
CA SER A 100 9.01 -14.86 -11.79
C SER A 100 10.00 -15.50 -10.80
N ASP A 101 10.25 -14.85 -9.67
CA ASP A 101 11.13 -15.35 -8.63
C ASP A 101 10.54 -16.57 -7.91
N LYS A 102 11.42 -17.52 -7.55
CA LYS A 102 11.01 -18.87 -7.14
C LYS A 102 10.92 -19.05 -5.63
N PHE A 103 9.78 -19.55 -5.18
CA PHE A 103 9.60 -20.28 -3.94
C PHE A 103 9.96 -21.76 -4.16
N VAL A 104 10.68 -22.35 -3.20
CA VAL A 104 11.09 -23.76 -3.23
C VAL A 104 10.93 -24.38 -1.85
N PHE A 105 10.19 -25.49 -1.77
CA PHE A 105 10.23 -26.44 -0.66
C PHE A 105 11.03 -27.67 -1.12
N ASP A 106 12.33 -27.68 -0.82
CA ASP A 106 13.26 -28.65 -1.38
C ASP A 106 13.09 -30.07 -0.80
N GLU A 107 13.60 -31.07 -1.50
CA GLU A 107 13.60 -32.49 -1.11
C GLU A 107 14.35 -32.75 0.22
N LYS A 108 15.20 -31.82 0.67
CA LYS A 108 15.91 -31.91 1.96
C LYS A 108 15.08 -31.31 3.10
N GLY A 109 13.87 -30.84 2.81
CA GLY A 109 12.92 -30.31 3.76
C GLY A 109 13.13 -28.84 4.10
N ASN A 110 13.89 -28.09 3.28
CA ASN A 110 14.11 -26.65 3.48
C ASN A 110 13.12 -25.83 2.67
N VAL A 111 12.62 -24.73 3.26
CA VAL A 111 11.82 -23.75 2.52
C VAL A 111 12.72 -22.56 2.20
N ILE A 112 12.71 -22.14 0.94
CA ILE A 112 13.62 -21.14 0.37
C ILE A 112 12.85 -20.21 -0.55
N LEU A 113 13.14 -18.91 -0.46
CA LEU A 113 12.69 -17.92 -1.43
C LEU A 113 13.91 -17.33 -2.14
N HIS A 114 13.90 -17.39 -3.47
CA HIS A 114 14.94 -16.87 -4.34
C HIS A 114 14.55 -15.51 -4.94
N LYS A 115 15.56 -14.70 -5.26
CA LYS A 115 15.48 -13.52 -6.12
C LYS A 115 16.57 -13.62 -7.18
N GLY A 116 16.20 -14.01 -8.40
CA GLY A 116 17.13 -14.54 -9.39
C GLY A 116 17.92 -15.72 -8.81
N GLU A 117 19.24 -15.62 -8.79
CA GLU A 117 20.12 -16.66 -8.23
C GLU A 117 20.37 -16.51 -6.72
N SER A 118 19.98 -15.38 -6.12
CA SER A 118 20.22 -15.10 -4.69
C SER A 118 19.12 -15.69 -3.82
N VAL A 119 19.47 -16.20 -2.64
CA VAL A 119 18.49 -16.57 -1.59
C VAL A 119 18.18 -15.32 -0.77
N VAL A 120 16.90 -14.93 -0.71
CA VAL A 120 16.46 -13.78 0.11
C VAL A 120 15.87 -14.20 1.45
N TRP A 121 15.39 -15.45 1.57
CA TRP A 121 14.88 -16.00 2.82
C TRP A 121 14.94 -17.53 2.83
N SER A 122 15.16 -18.14 4.00
CA SER A 122 15.07 -19.58 4.20
C SER A 122 14.75 -19.96 5.65
N THR A 123 14.11 -21.11 5.86
CA THR A 123 13.88 -21.68 7.20
C THR A 123 15.11 -22.35 7.82
N TYR A 124 16.18 -22.57 7.04
CA TYR A 124 17.40 -23.28 7.47
C TYR A 124 17.11 -24.65 8.10
N THR A 125 16.18 -25.40 7.49
CA THR A 125 15.74 -26.72 7.96
C THR A 125 16.27 -27.89 7.14
N SER A 126 17.11 -27.61 6.13
CA SER A 126 17.74 -28.63 5.29
C SER A 126 18.38 -29.74 6.12
N GLY A 127 17.99 -30.99 5.89
CA GLY A 127 18.54 -32.16 6.57
C GLY A 127 18.06 -32.37 8.02
N LYS A 128 17.15 -31.54 8.54
CA LYS A 128 16.57 -31.71 9.89
C LYS A 128 15.42 -32.72 9.97
N GLY A 129 15.12 -33.40 8.85
CA GLY A 129 14.10 -34.44 8.76
C GLY A 129 12.67 -33.89 8.64
N VAL A 130 12.49 -32.73 8.01
CA VAL A 130 11.17 -32.19 7.66
C VAL A 130 10.54 -33.09 6.60
N SER A 131 9.31 -33.51 6.85
CA SER A 131 8.52 -34.38 5.97
C SER A 131 7.33 -33.66 5.34
N SER A 132 6.92 -32.52 5.90
CA SER A 132 5.77 -31.77 5.40
C SER A 132 5.72 -30.34 5.95
N MET A 133 5.02 -29.47 5.23
CA MET A 133 4.65 -28.13 5.65
C MET A 133 3.13 -28.05 5.78
N GLU A 134 2.63 -27.50 6.88
CA GLU A 134 1.20 -27.43 7.18
C GLU A 134 0.82 -26.02 7.66
N LEU A 135 -0.25 -25.44 7.11
CA LEU A 135 -0.84 -24.19 7.60
C LEU A 135 -2.01 -24.53 8.50
N LYS A 136 -1.85 -24.30 9.81
CA LYS A 136 -2.88 -24.52 10.82
C LYS A 136 -3.97 -23.46 10.72
N ASP A 137 -5.18 -23.81 11.15
CA ASP A 137 -6.33 -22.90 11.24
C ASP A 137 -6.10 -21.71 12.18
N THR A 138 -5.08 -21.79 13.06
CA THR A 138 -4.65 -20.65 13.90
C THR A 138 -3.80 -19.63 13.14
N GLY A 139 -3.49 -19.87 11.86
CA GLY A 139 -2.52 -19.08 11.08
C GLY A 139 -1.06 -19.46 11.33
N ASN A 140 -0.78 -20.54 12.10
CA ASN A 140 0.58 -21.02 12.33
C ASN A 140 1.03 -21.93 11.17
N LEU A 141 2.07 -21.53 10.44
CA LEU A 141 2.71 -22.35 9.42
C LEU A 141 3.80 -23.19 10.07
N VAL A 142 3.66 -24.50 10.03
CA VAL A 142 4.57 -25.45 10.70
C VAL A 142 5.26 -26.37 9.70
N LEU A 143 6.56 -26.60 9.90
CA LEU A 143 7.31 -27.68 9.25
C LEU A 143 7.39 -28.86 10.22
N LEU A 144 6.82 -29.98 9.82
CA LEU A 144 6.70 -31.18 10.65
C LEU A 144 7.69 -32.25 10.21
N GLY A 145 8.22 -33.00 11.18
CA GLY A 145 8.96 -34.24 10.91
C GLY A 145 8.05 -35.45 10.74
N ASN A 146 8.65 -36.61 10.41
CA ASN A 146 7.92 -37.87 10.24
C ASN A 146 7.13 -38.31 11.49
N ASP A 147 7.60 -37.94 12.67
CA ASP A 147 6.95 -38.17 13.97
C ASP A 147 5.96 -37.07 14.35
N SER A 148 5.61 -36.17 13.41
CA SER A 148 4.76 -35.01 13.61
C SER A 148 5.28 -33.98 14.61
N ARG A 149 6.56 -34.05 15.00
CA ARG A 149 7.20 -32.99 15.79
C ARG A 149 7.33 -31.71 14.96
N VAL A 150 7.13 -30.56 15.59
CA VAL A 150 7.36 -29.26 14.95
C VAL A 150 8.87 -29.00 14.90
N ILE A 151 9.44 -28.92 13.69
CA ILE A 151 10.86 -28.62 13.44
C ILE A 151 11.05 -27.10 13.26
N TRP A 152 10.08 -26.44 12.66
CA TRP A 152 10.04 -24.98 12.49
C TRP A 152 8.59 -24.51 12.51
N GLN A 153 8.35 -23.28 12.97
CA GLN A 153 7.03 -22.67 12.93
C GLN A 153 7.08 -21.14 12.78
N SER A 154 6.10 -20.56 12.10
CA SER A 154 5.99 -19.11 11.92
C SER A 154 5.72 -18.38 13.23
N PHE A 155 4.97 -18.99 14.15
CA PHE A 155 4.68 -18.41 15.47
C PHE A 155 5.95 -18.13 16.29
N SER A 156 7.05 -18.84 16.02
CA SER A 156 8.33 -18.58 16.67
C SER A 156 9.15 -17.46 16.03
N HIS A 157 8.67 -16.89 14.93
CA HIS A 157 9.33 -15.84 14.16
C HIS A 157 8.31 -14.73 13.81
N PRO A 158 7.69 -14.06 14.80
CA PRO A 158 6.71 -13.01 14.53
C PRO A 158 7.31 -11.86 13.71
N THR A 159 6.46 -11.17 12.95
CA THR A 159 6.85 -9.94 12.23
C THR A 159 6.44 -8.70 13.01
N ASP A 160 5.23 -8.21 12.81
CA ASP A 160 4.63 -7.03 13.46
C ASP A 160 3.27 -7.38 14.10
N THR A 161 2.82 -8.62 13.94
CA THR A 161 1.49 -9.08 14.35
C THR A 161 1.62 -10.29 15.28
N LEU A 162 0.85 -10.29 16.36
CA LEU A 162 0.59 -11.46 17.21
C LEU A 162 -0.82 -11.98 16.94
N LEU A 163 -0.93 -13.29 16.79
CA LEU A 163 -2.19 -14.02 16.66
C LEU A 163 -2.62 -14.64 18.00
N PRO A 164 -3.89 -15.05 18.15
CA PRO A 164 -4.33 -15.87 19.27
C PRO A 164 -3.52 -17.15 19.38
N MET A 165 -3.32 -17.64 20.61
CA MET A 165 -2.55 -18.86 20.91
C MET A 165 -1.07 -18.82 20.52
N GLN A 166 -0.56 -17.68 20.03
CA GLN A 166 0.86 -17.48 19.80
C GLN A 166 1.54 -17.06 21.10
N ASP A 167 2.37 -17.96 21.64
CA ASP A 167 3.20 -17.66 22.79
C ASP A 167 4.34 -16.71 22.40
N PHE A 168 4.25 -15.45 22.82
CA PHE A 168 5.33 -14.48 22.72
C PHE A 168 6.28 -14.66 23.91
N ILE A 169 7.49 -15.13 23.66
CA ILE A 169 8.48 -15.47 24.70
C ILE A 169 9.77 -14.65 24.53
N GLU A 170 10.62 -14.69 25.56
CA GLU A 170 11.94 -14.08 25.51
C GLU A 170 12.76 -14.54 24.29
N GLY A 171 13.46 -13.60 23.65
CA GLY A 171 14.19 -13.80 22.39
C GLY A 171 13.37 -13.53 21.12
N MET A 172 12.03 -13.44 21.21
CA MET A 172 11.19 -12.99 20.10
C MET A 172 11.06 -11.47 20.07
N LYS A 173 10.88 -10.92 18.87
CA LYS A 173 10.66 -9.49 18.66
C LYS A 173 9.52 -9.28 17.67
N LEU A 174 8.63 -8.34 17.97
CA LEU A 174 7.81 -7.71 16.92
C LEU A 174 8.51 -6.44 16.47
N VAL A 175 8.57 -6.21 15.16
CA VAL A 175 9.19 -5.06 14.52
C VAL A 175 8.18 -4.41 13.58
N SER A 176 7.91 -3.12 13.80
CA SER A 176 7.00 -2.35 12.95
C SER A 176 7.54 -2.19 11.52
N GLU A 177 6.66 -1.84 10.59
CA GLU A 177 7.10 -1.19 9.35
C GLU A 177 7.79 0.15 9.67
N PRO A 178 8.75 0.61 8.84
CA PRO A 178 9.38 1.91 9.04
C PRO A 178 8.37 3.05 8.97
N GLY A 179 8.43 3.96 9.94
CA GLY A 179 7.67 5.20 9.95
C GLY A 179 8.20 6.25 8.97
N PRO A 180 7.61 7.46 8.93
CA PRO A 180 7.99 8.53 8.01
C PRO A 180 9.46 8.96 8.08
N ASN A 181 10.06 8.91 9.28
CA ASN A 181 11.48 9.22 9.50
C ASN A 181 12.39 7.98 9.42
N ASN A 182 11.90 6.89 8.84
CA ASN A 182 12.57 5.60 8.76
C ASN A 182 12.90 4.99 10.15
N LEU A 183 12.14 5.38 11.17
CA LEU A 183 12.22 4.81 12.50
C LEU A 183 11.32 3.57 12.58
N THR A 184 11.86 2.48 13.09
CA THR A 184 11.09 1.28 13.43
C THR A 184 10.88 1.21 14.94
N TYR A 185 9.86 0.46 15.35
CA TYR A 185 9.55 0.18 16.73
C TYR A 185 9.67 -1.31 17.01
N VAL A 186 10.11 -1.65 18.21
CA VAL A 186 10.37 -3.02 18.63
C VAL A 186 9.61 -3.30 19.91
N LEU A 187 8.90 -4.43 19.93
CA LEU A 187 8.34 -5.03 21.13
C LEU A 187 9.12 -6.30 21.45
N GLU A 188 9.58 -6.44 22.69
CA GLU A 188 10.25 -7.66 23.15
C GLU A 188 10.02 -7.91 24.64
N ILE A 189 10.30 -9.14 25.08
CA ILE A 189 10.43 -9.46 26.49
C ILE A 189 11.90 -9.29 26.87
N GLU A 190 12.19 -8.33 27.73
CA GLU A 190 13.53 -8.07 28.25
C GLU A 190 13.45 -7.78 29.76
N SER A 191 14.39 -8.35 30.53
CA SER A 191 14.45 -8.16 31.99
C SER A 191 13.13 -8.49 32.71
N GLY A 192 12.45 -9.56 32.26
CA GLY A 192 11.21 -10.04 32.85
C GLY A 192 10.00 -9.11 32.64
N SER A 193 10.01 -8.27 31.60
CA SER A 193 8.86 -7.44 31.22
C SER A 193 8.72 -7.39 29.71
N VAL A 194 7.49 -7.26 29.23
CA VAL A 194 7.24 -6.81 27.86
C VAL A 194 7.53 -5.31 27.77
N ILE A 195 8.33 -4.90 26.79
CA ILE A 195 8.84 -3.54 26.61
C ILE A 195 8.68 -3.13 25.15
N LEU A 196 8.24 -1.88 24.94
CA LEU A 196 8.29 -1.21 23.64
C LEU A 196 9.46 -0.23 23.61
N SER A 197 10.23 -0.26 22.53
CA SER A 197 11.40 0.58 22.32
C SER A 197 11.56 0.99 20.86
N THR A 198 12.39 2.00 20.61
CA THR A 198 12.79 2.36 19.25
C THR A 198 13.79 1.35 18.69
N GLY A 199 13.67 1.02 17.40
CA GLY A 199 14.62 0.16 16.66
C GLY A 199 15.95 0.83 16.32
N LEU A 200 16.42 1.74 17.18
CA LEU A 200 17.70 2.41 17.06
C LEU A 200 18.82 1.51 17.60
N GLN A 201 20.07 1.81 17.20
CA GLN A 201 21.25 1.12 17.75
C GLN A 201 21.30 1.19 19.30
N THR A 202 20.86 2.31 19.86
CA THR A 202 20.59 2.47 21.29
C THR A 202 19.08 2.59 21.47
N PRO A 203 18.37 1.50 21.85
CA PRO A 203 16.93 1.51 22.00
C PRO A 203 16.50 2.51 23.07
N GLN A 204 15.51 3.34 22.75
CA GLN A 204 14.85 4.20 23.73
C GLN A 204 13.50 3.58 24.09
N PRO A 205 13.36 2.94 25.26
CA PRO A 205 12.09 2.38 25.70
C PRO A 205 11.08 3.49 25.99
N TYR A 206 9.83 3.27 25.60
CA TYR A 206 8.74 4.24 25.76
C TYR A 206 7.46 3.64 26.35
N TRP A 207 7.45 2.32 26.57
CA TRP A 207 6.40 1.65 27.35
C TRP A 207 6.90 0.33 27.93
N SER A 208 6.30 -0.08 29.05
CA SER A 208 6.57 -1.36 29.70
C SER A 208 5.32 -1.87 30.41
N MET A 209 5.05 -3.17 30.27
CA MET A 209 3.92 -3.83 30.93
C MET A 209 4.00 -3.71 32.47
N LYS A 210 5.21 -3.75 33.04
CA LYS A 210 5.44 -3.50 34.48
C LYS A 210 4.94 -2.13 34.94
N LYS A 211 4.96 -1.12 34.06
CA LYS A 211 4.58 0.26 34.38
C LYS A 211 3.18 0.65 33.91
N ASP A 212 2.52 -0.18 33.10
CA ASP A 212 1.13 0.08 32.70
C ASP A 212 0.17 -0.08 33.89
N SER A 213 -0.61 0.96 34.18
CA SER A 213 -1.55 0.99 35.31
C SER A 213 -2.87 0.27 35.04
N ARG A 214 -3.18 -0.05 33.77
CA ARG A 214 -4.42 -0.73 33.37
C ARG A 214 -4.36 -2.24 33.58
N LYS A 215 -3.18 -2.79 33.88
CA LYS A 215 -3.01 -4.22 34.11
C LYS A 215 -3.77 -4.67 35.36
N LYS A 216 -4.47 -5.79 35.24
CA LYS A 216 -4.99 -6.53 36.39
C LYS A 216 -3.89 -7.44 36.92
N ILE A 217 -3.63 -7.38 38.23
CA ILE A 217 -2.66 -8.24 38.90
C ILE A 217 -3.39 -9.48 39.41
N VAL A 218 -3.07 -10.64 38.83
CA VAL A 218 -3.66 -11.95 39.20
C VAL A 218 -2.80 -12.62 40.26
N ASN A 219 -1.49 -12.79 39.99
CA ASN A 219 -0.52 -13.28 40.97
C ASN A 219 0.26 -12.11 41.56
N LYS A 220 0.13 -11.90 42.88
CA LYS A 220 0.82 -10.81 43.59
C LYS A 220 2.30 -11.11 43.87
N ASN A 221 2.73 -12.36 43.76
CA ASN A 221 4.07 -12.80 44.14
C ASN A 221 5.03 -12.91 42.96
N GLY A 222 4.53 -12.86 41.72
CA GLY A 222 5.35 -12.93 40.51
C GLY A 222 5.43 -11.58 39.79
N ASP A 223 6.64 -11.18 39.43
CA ASP A 223 6.93 -9.93 38.72
C ASP A 223 7.80 -10.13 37.46
N VAL A 224 8.12 -11.38 37.11
CA VAL A 224 8.93 -11.74 35.94
C VAL A 224 8.06 -12.39 34.88
N VAL A 225 7.81 -11.66 33.80
CA VAL A 225 7.11 -12.19 32.62
C VAL A 225 8.06 -13.04 31.80
N ALA A 226 7.71 -14.30 31.57
CA ALA A 226 8.42 -15.23 30.69
C ALA A 226 7.71 -15.43 29.34
N SER A 227 6.37 -15.35 29.32
CA SER A 227 5.59 -15.46 28.10
C SER A 227 4.32 -14.61 28.12
N ALA A 228 3.84 -14.20 26.95
CA ALA A 228 2.59 -13.48 26.80
C ALA A 228 1.78 -14.02 25.60
N THR A 229 0.46 -14.11 25.74
CA THR A 229 -0.42 -14.71 24.73
C THR A 229 -1.73 -13.94 24.65
N LEU A 230 -2.23 -13.71 23.44
CA LEU A 230 -3.58 -13.18 23.24
C LEU A 230 -4.60 -14.29 23.50
N ASP A 231 -5.59 -13.99 24.34
CA ASP A 231 -6.64 -14.93 24.73
C ASP A 231 -7.96 -14.18 24.87
N ALA A 232 -8.94 -14.56 24.04
CA ALA A 232 -10.21 -13.88 23.85
C ALA A 232 -10.04 -12.36 23.64
N ASN A 233 -10.53 -11.54 24.58
CA ASN A 233 -10.50 -10.07 24.56
C ASN A 233 -9.36 -9.47 25.42
N SER A 234 -8.37 -10.28 25.81
CA SER A 234 -7.32 -9.88 26.74
C SER A 234 -5.93 -10.34 26.31
N TRP A 235 -4.91 -9.59 26.74
CA TRP A 235 -3.52 -10.00 26.63
C TRP A 235 -3.05 -10.51 27.99
N ARG A 236 -2.66 -11.78 28.04
CA ARG A 236 -2.29 -12.49 29.27
C ARG A 236 -0.79 -12.71 29.36
N PHE A 237 -0.23 -12.53 30.56
CA PHE A 237 1.20 -12.60 30.83
C PHE A 237 1.49 -13.64 31.90
N TYR A 238 2.45 -14.52 31.66
CA TYR A 238 2.75 -15.69 32.48
C TYR A 238 4.22 -15.69 32.93
N ASP A 239 4.48 -16.32 34.08
CA ASP A 239 5.84 -16.64 34.53
C ASP A 239 6.41 -17.91 33.87
N GLU A 240 7.64 -18.30 34.23
CA GLU A 240 8.32 -19.49 33.72
C GLU A 240 7.58 -20.80 34.02
N THR A 241 6.75 -20.83 35.07
CA THR A 241 5.93 -21.99 35.45
C THR A 241 4.57 -22.01 34.72
N LYS A 242 4.34 -21.07 33.79
CA LYS A 242 3.07 -20.83 33.11
C LYS A 242 1.94 -20.40 34.05
N SER A 243 2.26 -19.81 35.21
CA SER A 243 1.26 -19.20 36.09
C SER A 243 0.90 -17.80 35.61
N LEU A 244 -0.40 -17.48 35.56
CA LEU A 244 -0.89 -16.17 35.10
C LEU A 244 -0.51 -15.07 36.10
N LEU A 245 0.27 -14.09 35.63
CA LEU A 245 0.72 -12.95 36.41
C LEU A 245 -0.23 -11.76 36.25
N TRP A 246 -0.39 -11.30 35.01
CA TRP A 246 -1.12 -10.10 34.66
C TRP A 246 -2.06 -10.33 33.49
N GLU A 247 -3.12 -9.53 33.43
CA GLU A 247 -4.08 -9.50 32.33
C GLU A 247 -4.33 -8.03 31.94
N LEU A 248 -4.35 -7.75 30.64
CA LEU A 248 -4.72 -6.46 30.08
C LEU A 248 -5.88 -6.65 29.10
N ASP A 249 -7.07 -6.20 29.49
CA ASP A 249 -8.23 -6.24 28.59
C ASP A 249 -8.06 -5.19 27.49
N PHE A 250 -8.31 -5.59 26.25
CA PHE A 250 -8.38 -4.66 25.13
C PHE A 250 -9.77 -4.55 24.53
N ALA A 251 -10.75 -5.37 24.90
CA ALA A 251 -12.14 -5.18 24.47
C ALA A 251 -13.13 -5.51 25.60
N GLU A 252 -14.29 -4.85 25.61
CA GLU A 252 -15.32 -5.04 26.65
C GLU A 252 -16.09 -6.36 26.48
N GLU A 253 -16.38 -6.76 25.24
CA GLU A 253 -17.10 -7.99 24.94
C GLU A 253 -16.14 -9.14 24.61
N SER A 254 -16.30 -10.26 25.32
CA SER A 254 -15.65 -11.53 24.98
C SER A 254 -16.54 -12.28 23.98
N ASP A 255 -16.12 -12.33 22.73
CA ASP A 255 -16.64 -13.29 21.76
C ASP A 255 -15.62 -14.43 21.64
N ALA A 256 -16.04 -15.66 21.99
CA ALA A 256 -15.19 -16.84 21.93
C ALA A 256 -14.79 -17.22 20.50
N ASN A 257 -15.52 -16.73 19.49
CA ASN A 257 -15.24 -16.95 18.08
C ASN A 257 -14.46 -15.79 17.43
N ALA A 258 -14.10 -14.76 18.20
CA ALA A 258 -13.36 -13.62 17.67
C ALA A 258 -11.86 -13.91 17.54
N THR A 259 -11.32 -13.67 16.35
CA THR A 259 -9.87 -13.76 16.10
C THR A 259 -9.25 -12.38 16.30
N TRP A 260 -8.89 -12.07 17.56
CA TRP A 260 -8.20 -10.83 17.90
C TRP A 260 -6.71 -10.91 17.59
N ILE A 261 -6.21 -9.91 16.87
CA ILE A 261 -4.78 -9.73 16.62
C ILE A 261 -4.26 -8.47 17.31
N ALA A 262 -2.99 -8.49 17.69
CA ALA A 262 -2.26 -7.31 18.14
C ALA A 262 -1.21 -6.93 17.10
N VAL A 263 -1.22 -5.68 16.63
CA VAL A 263 -0.35 -5.20 15.56
C VAL A 263 0.48 -4.02 16.05
N LEU A 264 1.80 -4.12 15.94
CA LEU A 264 2.73 -3.02 16.17
C LEU A 264 2.82 -2.14 14.90
N GLY A 265 2.15 -0.99 14.94
CA GLY A 265 2.09 -0.04 13.83
C GLY A 265 3.39 0.73 13.60
N SER A 266 3.54 1.29 12.39
CA SER A 266 4.65 2.20 12.04
C SER A 266 4.60 3.56 12.74
N ASP A 267 3.59 3.78 13.57
CA ASP A 267 3.43 4.93 14.48
C ASP A 267 3.84 4.62 15.92
N GLY A 268 4.29 3.38 16.18
CA GLY A 268 4.80 2.92 17.47
C GLY A 268 3.72 2.47 18.45
N PHE A 269 2.46 2.40 18.03
CA PHE A 269 1.39 1.87 18.85
C PHE A 269 1.16 0.38 18.59
N ILE A 270 0.88 -0.39 19.65
CA ILE A 270 0.18 -1.66 19.51
C ILE A 270 -1.31 -1.39 19.48
N THR A 271 -1.96 -1.86 18.42
CA THR A 271 -3.40 -1.80 18.22
C THR A 271 -3.99 -3.20 18.23
N PHE A 272 -5.22 -3.34 18.71
CA PHE A 272 -5.94 -4.60 18.73
C PHE A 272 -7.10 -4.55 17.76
N SER A 273 -7.28 -5.60 16.97
CA SER A 273 -8.40 -5.68 16.03
C SER A 273 -8.93 -7.09 15.88
N ASN A 274 -10.25 -7.22 15.79
CA ASN A 274 -10.94 -8.49 15.53
C ASN A 274 -11.04 -8.74 14.02
N LEU A 275 -10.54 -9.89 13.58
CA LEU A 275 -10.68 -10.38 12.21
C LEU A 275 -11.99 -11.16 12.09
N LEU A 276 -13.06 -10.52 11.62
CA LEU A 276 -14.34 -11.21 11.41
C LEU A 276 -14.33 -12.02 10.10
N SER A 277 -14.90 -13.22 10.12
CA SER A 277 -15.05 -14.10 8.95
C SER A 277 -15.95 -13.51 7.83
N GLY A 278 -16.50 -12.30 8.02
CA GLY A 278 -17.25 -11.52 7.02
C GLY A 278 -16.45 -10.39 6.35
N GLY A 279 -15.14 -10.30 6.58
CA GLY A 279 -14.24 -9.33 5.92
C GLY A 279 -14.22 -7.92 6.52
N SER A 280 -14.96 -7.68 7.60
CA SER A 280 -14.86 -6.46 8.39
C SER A 280 -13.83 -6.60 9.51
N ILE A 281 -12.97 -5.61 9.67
CA ILE A 281 -12.02 -5.53 10.79
C ILE A 281 -12.62 -4.57 11.83
N VAL A 282 -12.84 -5.06 13.05
CA VAL A 282 -13.32 -4.21 14.15
C VAL A 282 -12.14 -3.85 15.04
N ALA A 283 -11.75 -2.57 15.03
CA ALA A 283 -10.68 -2.06 15.87
C ALA A 283 -11.18 -1.86 17.31
N SER A 284 -10.31 -2.21 18.26
CA SER A 284 -10.50 -1.84 19.66
C SER A 284 -10.17 -0.36 19.90
N PRO A 285 -10.87 0.33 20.81
CA PRO A 285 -10.48 1.67 21.28
C PRO A 285 -9.20 1.64 22.15
N THR A 286 -8.78 0.46 22.61
CA THR A 286 -7.60 0.24 23.44
C THR A 286 -6.36 0.15 22.58
N ARG A 287 -5.31 0.86 22.97
CA ARG A 287 -3.99 0.80 22.35
C ARG A 287 -2.89 0.90 23.40
N ILE A 288 -1.66 0.61 22.98
CA ILE A 288 -0.49 0.67 23.84
C ILE A 288 0.61 1.47 23.12
N PRO A 289 1.12 2.57 23.70
CA PRO A 289 0.58 3.28 24.87
C PRO A 289 -0.86 3.80 24.65
N GLN A 290 -1.59 4.08 25.73
CA GLN A 290 -2.96 4.63 25.59
C GLN A 290 -2.96 6.08 25.10
N ASP A 291 -2.06 6.90 25.65
CA ASP A 291 -1.92 8.31 25.30
C ASP A 291 -1.30 8.47 23.91
N SER A 292 -1.94 9.30 23.09
CA SER A 292 -1.52 9.64 21.72
C SER A 292 -0.13 10.28 21.64
N CYS A 293 0.36 10.89 22.71
CA CYS A 293 1.64 11.60 22.76
C CYS A 293 2.78 10.79 23.41
N SER A 294 2.50 9.55 23.85
CA SER A 294 3.50 8.71 24.54
C SER A 294 4.35 7.84 23.61
N THR A 295 4.24 7.99 22.29
CA THR A 295 5.18 7.37 21.34
C THR A 295 6.38 8.29 21.06
N PRO A 296 7.46 7.77 20.45
CA PRO A 296 8.63 8.59 20.11
C PRO A 296 8.39 9.66 19.03
N GLU A 297 7.56 9.38 18.03
CA GLU A 297 7.27 10.30 16.91
C GLU A 297 5.75 10.54 16.65
N PRO A 298 4.94 10.90 17.66
CA PRO A 298 3.58 11.39 17.43
C PRO A 298 3.57 12.77 16.76
N CYS A 299 4.68 13.50 16.88
CA CYS A 299 5.02 14.73 16.17
C CYS A 299 6.46 14.64 15.66
N ASP A 300 6.82 15.51 14.71
CA ASP A 300 8.20 15.61 14.22
C ASP A 300 9.20 15.88 15.37
N PRO A 301 10.45 15.37 15.28
CA PRO A 301 11.51 15.65 16.24
C PRO A 301 11.57 17.10 16.71
N TYR A 302 11.80 17.32 18.01
CA TYR A 302 11.79 18.61 18.71
C TYR A 302 10.42 19.29 18.88
N ASN A 303 9.36 18.82 18.23
CA ASN A 303 8.02 19.36 18.47
C ASN A 303 7.45 18.85 19.79
N ILE A 304 6.50 19.62 20.34
CA ILE A 304 5.76 19.29 21.55
C ILE A 304 4.39 18.75 21.15
N CYS A 305 4.08 17.54 21.57
CA CYS A 305 2.77 16.92 21.45
C CYS A 305 1.89 17.29 22.67
N SER A 306 0.63 17.63 22.41
CA SER A 306 -0.38 17.91 23.42
C SER A 306 -1.76 17.41 22.98
N GLY A 307 -2.58 16.94 23.93
CA GLY A 307 -3.94 16.46 23.67
C GLY A 307 -4.01 15.34 22.63
N GLU A 308 -4.95 15.41 21.70
CA GLU A 308 -5.12 14.43 20.60
C GLU A 308 -4.12 14.66 19.44
N LYS A 309 -2.81 14.64 19.71
CA LYS A 309 -1.71 14.84 18.74
C LYS A 309 -1.59 16.27 18.16
N LYS A 310 -1.87 17.30 18.96
CA LYS A 310 -1.59 18.68 18.55
C LYS A 310 -0.10 18.98 18.70
N CYS A 311 0.58 19.20 17.57
CA CYS A 311 2.01 19.48 17.52
C CYS A 311 2.29 21.00 17.52
N THR A 312 3.16 21.46 18.42
CA THR A 312 3.61 22.85 18.50
C THR A 312 5.11 22.95 18.68
N CYS A 313 5.72 24.01 18.14
CA CYS A 313 7.14 24.30 18.33
C CYS A 313 7.42 24.75 19.77
N PRO A 314 8.53 24.31 20.40
CA PRO A 314 9.04 24.96 21.60
C PRO A 314 9.26 26.45 21.37
N SER A 315 9.00 27.28 22.38
CA SER A 315 9.11 28.74 22.26
C SER A 315 10.48 29.19 21.73
N VAL A 316 11.56 28.55 22.19
CA VAL A 316 12.95 28.81 21.77
C VAL A 316 13.25 28.44 20.30
N LEU A 317 12.44 27.57 19.68
CA LEU A 317 12.59 27.14 18.28
C LEU A 317 11.52 27.73 17.36
N SER A 318 10.55 28.47 17.89
CA SER A 318 9.38 28.98 17.15
C SER A 318 9.72 29.88 15.96
N SER A 319 10.85 30.60 16.02
CA SER A 319 11.35 31.45 14.93
C SER A 319 12.21 30.71 13.91
N ARG A 320 12.47 29.41 14.11
CA ARG A 320 13.33 28.59 13.24
C ARG A 320 12.49 27.76 12.27
N PRO A 321 12.96 27.58 11.02
CA PRO A 321 12.28 26.75 10.05
C PRO A 321 12.18 25.30 10.56
N ASN A 322 10.97 24.74 10.49
CA ASN A 322 10.66 23.35 10.86
C ASN A 322 11.07 22.98 12.30
N CYS A 323 11.13 23.94 13.23
CA CYS A 323 11.48 23.69 14.63
C CYS A 323 12.83 22.98 14.83
N LYS A 324 13.80 23.21 13.93
CA LYS A 324 15.12 22.58 14.01
C LYS A 324 16.11 23.42 14.82
N PRO A 325 17.02 22.79 15.58
CA PRO A 325 18.00 23.50 16.41
C PRO A 325 19.11 24.19 15.60
N GLY A 326 19.17 23.98 14.27
CA GLY A 326 20.01 24.75 13.35
C GLY A 326 21.46 24.27 13.20
N PHE A 327 21.82 23.10 13.72
CA PHE A 327 23.13 22.47 13.54
C PHE A 327 23.01 21.01 13.08
N VAL A 328 24.06 20.49 12.45
CA VAL A 328 24.16 19.07 12.07
C VAL A 328 24.80 18.24 13.19
N SER A 329 25.83 18.79 13.86
CA SER A 329 26.47 18.17 15.01
C SER A 329 26.87 19.25 16.02
N PRO A 330 26.69 19.01 17.34
CA PRO A 330 27.06 19.98 18.36
C PRO A 330 28.53 20.39 18.40
N CYS A 331 29.45 19.56 17.87
CA CYS A 331 30.89 19.80 17.98
C CYS A 331 31.58 20.11 16.65
N ASN A 332 30.87 20.02 15.53
CA ASN A 332 31.39 20.35 14.20
C ASN A 332 30.73 21.59 13.58
N SER A 333 29.95 22.36 14.37
CA SER A 333 29.33 23.58 13.89
C SER A 333 30.31 24.75 13.91
N LYS A 334 30.31 25.57 12.85
CA LYS A 334 31.04 26.86 12.82
C LYS A 334 30.40 27.91 13.73
N SER A 335 29.16 27.69 14.13
CA SER A 335 28.39 28.58 14.98
C SER A 335 28.48 28.16 16.45
N THR A 336 28.43 29.14 17.34
CA THR A 336 28.39 28.91 18.78
C THR A 336 27.08 28.19 19.15
N ILE A 337 27.18 27.14 19.95
CA ILE A 337 26.03 26.35 20.40
C ILE A 337 25.83 26.59 21.89
N GLU A 338 24.59 26.90 22.26
CA GLU A 338 24.18 27.18 23.62
C GLU A 338 23.11 26.19 24.08
N LEU A 339 23.10 25.93 25.39
CA LEU A 339 22.12 25.07 26.03
C LEU A 339 21.02 25.95 26.65
N VAL A 340 19.84 25.97 26.03
CA VAL A 340 18.75 26.88 26.39
C VAL A 340 17.58 26.10 26.98
N LYS A 341 16.87 26.70 27.94
CA LYS A 341 15.67 26.11 28.54
C LYS A 341 14.62 25.94 27.44
N ALA A 342 14.05 24.74 27.30
CA ALA A 342 13.18 24.42 26.16
C ALA A 342 11.78 25.04 26.31
N ASP A 343 10.98 24.55 27.25
CA ASP A 343 9.70 25.14 27.68
C ASP A 343 9.34 24.60 29.06
N ASP A 344 8.39 25.25 29.73
CA ASP A 344 7.89 24.79 31.03
C ASP A 344 7.04 23.52 30.89
N ARG A 345 7.13 22.63 31.88
CA ARG A 345 6.35 21.38 31.99
C ARG A 345 6.48 20.45 30.78
N LEU A 346 7.66 20.38 30.20
CA LEU A 346 7.97 19.39 29.18
C LEU A 346 8.36 18.06 29.83
N ASN A 347 7.76 17.01 29.31
CA ASN A 347 8.11 15.63 29.58
C ASN A 347 8.72 14.99 28.32
N TYR A 348 9.28 13.80 28.48
CA TYR A 348 9.84 13.02 27.38
C TYR A 348 9.52 11.54 27.57
N PHE A 349 9.11 10.89 26.49
CA PHE A 349 8.54 9.55 26.49
C PHE A 349 9.44 8.52 27.20
N ALA A 350 10.77 8.67 27.10
CA ALA A 350 11.71 7.69 27.64
C ALA A 350 11.96 7.82 29.15
N LEU A 351 11.68 8.98 29.77
CA LEU A 351 12.06 9.26 31.16
C LEU A 351 11.46 8.28 32.15
N GLY A 352 10.26 7.77 31.85
CA GLY A 352 9.59 6.77 32.66
C GLY A 352 10.23 5.38 32.57
N PHE A 353 11.15 5.13 31.65
CA PHE A 353 11.63 3.79 31.29
C PHE A 353 13.15 3.64 31.32
N VAL A 354 13.92 4.73 31.25
CA VAL A 354 15.39 4.70 31.32
C VAL A 354 15.91 5.07 32.71
N PRO A 355 17.06 4.52 33.15
CA PRO A 355 17.75 5.01 34.35
C PRO A 355 18.36 6.40 34.09
N PRO A 356 18.55 7.23 35.14
CA PRO A 356 19.22 8.51 35.01
C PRO A 356 20.69 8.33 34.58
N SER A 357 21.17 9.20 33.70
CA SER A 357 22.58 9.24 33.28
C SER A 357 23.50 9.57 34.45
N SER A 358 23.03 10.39 35.40
CA SER A 358 23.73 10.68 36.66
C SER A 358 22.77 11.22 37.72
N LYS A 359 23.23 11.26 38.98
CA LYS A 359 22.58 12.01 40.06
C LYS A 359 23.46 13.20 40.41
N THR A 360 22.95 14.41 40.22
CA THR A 360 23.71 15.66 40.36
C THR A 360 22.76 16.84 40.62
N ASP A 361 23.27 18.05 40.72
CA ASP A 361 22.45 19.26 40.71
C ASP A 361 22.22 19.77 39.27
N LEU A 362 21.37 20.79 39.12
CA LEU A 362 21.05 21.34 37.80
C LEU A 362 22.31 21.85 37.06
N ILE A 363 23.27 22.40 37.80
CA ILE A 363 24.51 22.96 37.23
C ILE A 363 25.36 21.82 36.69
N GLY A 364 25.57 20.76 37.46
CA GLY A 364 26.30 19.57 37.05
C GLY A 364 25.64 18.88 35.84
N CYS A 365 24.31 18.81 35.79
CA CYS A 365 23.59 18.26 34.64
C CYS A 365 23.81 19.10 33.37
N LYS A 366 23.72 20.43 33.47
CA LYS A 366 24.01 21.36 32.36
C LYS A 366 25.44 21.21 31.86
N THR A 367 26.41 21.25 32.77
CA THR A 367 27.83 21.11 32.43
C THR A 367 28.10 19.77 31.71
N SER A 368 27.47 18.69 32.18
CA SER A 368 27.60 17.36 31.57
C SER A 368 27.04 17.33 30.14
N CYS A 369 25.85 17.90 29.90
CA CYS A 369 25.29 17.94 28.55
C CYS A 369 26.09 18.88 27.63
N SER A 370 26.51 20.04 28.12
CA SER A 370 27.28 21.01 27.34
C SER A 370 28.62 20.45 26.88
N ALA A 371 29.34 19.73 27.76
CA ALA A 371 30.61 19.10 27.43
C ALA A 371 30.48 17.84 26.55
N ASN A 372 29.31 17.19 26.54
CA ASN A 372 29.07 15.98 25.76
C ASN A 372 28.57 16.31 24.34
N CYS A 373 29.40 16.06 23.33
CA CYS A 373 29.07 16.30 21.92
C CYS A 373 27.85 15.54 21.42
N SER A 374 27.54 14.38 22.01
CA SER A 374 26.37 13.60 21.64
C SER A 374 25.10 14.10 22.33
N CYS A 375 25.18 14.79 23.48
CA CYS A 375 23.99 15.30 24.16
C CYS A 375 23.30 16.40 23.35
N LEU A 376 22.04 16.19 22.98
CA LEU A 376 21.18 17.14 22.27
C LEU A 376 20.17 17.81 23.20
N ALA A 377 19.65 17.06 24.17
CA ALA A 377 18.74 17.55 25.20
C ALA A 377 19.05 16.91 26.54
N MET A 378 18.74 17.64 27.61
CA MET A 378 18.78 17.13 28.97
C MET A 378 17.47 17.38 29.70
N PHE A 379 17.15 16.48 30.62
CA PHE A 379 16.03 16.59 31.55
C PHE A 379 16.57 16.40 32.97
N PHE A 380 16.18 17.29 33.88
CA PHE A 380 16.63 17.26 35.26
C PHE A 380 15.43 17.31 36.20
N ASN A 381 15.36 16.35 37.13
CA ASN A 381 14.32 16.32 38.15
C ASN A 381 14.85 16.94 39.46
N SER A 382 14.28 18.08 39.84
CA SER A 382 14.76 18.88 40.97
C SER A 382 14.57 18.21 42.33
N SER A 383 13.60 17.30 42.46
CA SER A 383 13.32 16.60 43.72
C SER A 383 14.23 15.41 43.96
N SER A 384 14.61 14.69 42.91
CA SER A 384 15.42 13.46 43.00
C SER A 384 16.90 13.66 42.68
N GLY A 385 17.26 14.77 42.03
CA GLY A 385 18.61 15.01 41.50
C GLY A 385 18.93 14.18 40.25
N ASN A 386 17.94 13.49 39.67
CA ASN A 386 18.15 12.67 38.48
C ASN A 386 18.38 13.55 37.25
N CYS A 387 19.49 13.30 36.54
CA CYS A 387 19.86 13.94 35.29
C CYS A 387 19.81 12.93 34.15
N PHE A 388 19.11 13.26 33.07
CA PHE A 388 18.95 12.43 31.88
C PHE A 388 19.51 13.19 30.68
N LEU A 389 20.36 12.53 29.89
CA LEU A 389 20.98 13.08 28.69
C LEU A 389 20.54 12.24 27.48
N PHE A 390 20.07 12.89 26.42
CA PHE A 390 19.63 12.22 25.20
C PHE A 390 20.44 12.67 23.99
N ASP A 391 20.85 11.71 23.17
CA ASP A 391 21.63 11.89 21.95
C ASP A 391 20.80 11.85 20.66
N ARG A 392 19.55 11.41 20.77
CA ARG A 392 18.53 11.47 19.73
C ARG A 392 17.22 11.95 20.35
N ILE A 393 16.54 12.84 19.64
CA ILE A 393 15.37 13.56 20.12
C ILE A 393 14.17 13.17 19.25
N GLY A 394 13.17 12.54 19.88
CA GLY A 394 11.83 12.42 19.30
C GLY A 394 10.97 13.67 19.60
N SER A 395 9.67 13.50 19.70
CA SER A 395 8.79 14.57 20.18
C SER A 395 8.86 14.71 21.70
N PHE A 396 8.64 15.92 22.19
CA PHE A 396 8.38 16.20 23.60
C PHE A 396 6.89 16.07 23.90
N GLU A 397 6.57 15.85 25.16
CA GLU A 397 5.19 15.75 25.65
C GLU A 397 4.89 16.94 26.57
N LYS A 398 3.75 17.59 26.39
CA LYS A 398 3.28 18.60 27.35
C LYS A 398 2.62 17.90 28.53
N SER A 399 3.17 18.08 29.74
CA SER A 399 2.56 17.54 30.95
C SER A 399 1.63 18.57 31.61
N ASP A 400 0.41 18.15 31.93
CA ASP A 400 -0.54 18.98 32.69
C ASP A 400 -0.13 19.14 34.16
N LYS A 401 0.60 18.15 34.69
CA LYS A 401 1.11 18.15 36.07
C LYS A 401 2.53 18.70 36.12
N ASP A 402 2.83 19.44 37.19
CA ASP A 402 4.21 19.83 37.46
C ASP A 402 4.98 18.60 37.95
N SER A 403 5.80 18.03 37.07
CA SER A 403 6.65 16.87 37.35
C SER A 403 7.95 17.25 38.07
N GLY A 404 8.20 18.55 38.30
CA GLY A 404 9.47 19.04 38.83
C GLY A 404 10.65 18.85 37.85
N LEU A 405 10.35 18.51 36.60
CA LEU A 405 11.32 18.36 35.52
C LEU A 405 11.59 19.70 34.84
N VAL A 406 12.87 20.01 34.67
CA VAL A 406 13.33 21.11 33.82
C VAL A 406 14.11 20.55 32.65
N SER A 407 13.82 21.06 31.46
CA SER A 407 14.41 20.59 30.20
C SER A 407 15.22 21.68 29.54
N TYR A 408 16.36 21.27 28.97
CA TYR A 408 17.21 22.14 28.18
C TYR A 408 17.60 21.45 26.88
N ILE A 409 17.68 22.21 25.80
CA ILE A 409 18.05 21.74 24.47
C ILE A 409 19.21 22.56 23.92
N LYS A 410 20.08 21.92 23.14
CA LYS A 410 21.13 22.64 22.42
C LYS A 410 20.53 23.34 21.21
N VAL A 411 20.90 24.60 21.01
CA VAL A 411 20.53 25.42 19.85
C VAL A 411 21.73 26.25 19.40
N VAL A 412 21.79 26.61 18.12
CA VAL A 412 22.78 27.60 17.64
C VAL A 412 22.46 28.97 18.26
N SER A 413 23.41 29.66 18.87
CA SER A 413 23.17 31.03 19.37
C SER A 413 22.95 31.99 18.21
N SER A 414 21.89 32.81 18.28
CA SER A 414 21.74 33.95 17.39
C SER A 414 22.75 35.03 17.83
N GLU A 415 23.74 35.37 17.02
CA GLU A 415 24.55 36.56 17.30
C GLU A 415 23.63 37.79 17.32
N GLY A 416 23.63 38.51 18.44
CA GLY A 416 22.81 39.69 18.64
C GLY A 416 23.24 40.81 17.71
N ASP A 417 22.42 41.10 16.70
CA ASP A 417 22.58 42.30 15.88
C ASP A 417 21.90 43.47 16.61
N THR A 418 22.66 44.15 17.48
CA THR A 418 22.29 45.49 17.95
C THR A 418 22.35 46.44 16.78
N ARG A 419 21.22 46.77 16.16
CA ARG A 419 21.09 48.00 15.38
C ARG A 419 19.79 48.73 15.63
N ASP A 420 20.04 49.92 16.15
CA ASP A 420 19.16 51.06 16.33
C ASP A 420 18.38 51.42 15.05
N SER A 421 17.28 52.12 15.29
CA SER A 421 16.42 52.85 14.36
C SER A 421 17.14 53.46 13.13
N GLY A 422 16.68 53.15 11.91
CA GLY A 422 17.09 53.93 10.72
C GLY A 422 16.84 53.31 9.32
N SER A 423 15.62 53.47 8.80
CA SER A 423 15.31 53.90 7.41
C SER A 423 15.89 53.15 6.18
N SER A 424 15.01 52.37 5.53
CA SER A 424 14.65 52.42 4.09
C SER A 424 15.67 52.17 2.95
N LYS A 425 16.74 51.37 3.10
CA LYS A 425 17.60 51.03 1.91
C LYS A 425 17.90 49.55 1.63
N MET A 426 17.57 48.60 2.51
CA MET A 426 17.93 47.19 2.28
C MET A 426 16.86 46.36 1.54
N GLN A 427 15.58 46.74 1.58
CA GLN A 427 14.51 46.00 0.86
C GLN A 427 14.64 46.11 -0.66
N THR A 428 15.14 47.23 -1.20
CA THR A 428 15.28 47.41 -2.65
C THR A 428 16.38 46.52 -3.24
N ILE A 429 17.47 46.30 -2.51
CA ILE A 429 18.61 45.48 -3.00
C ILE A 429 18.23 44.00 -3.03
N VAL A 430 17.51 43.51 -2.03
CA VAL A 430 17.05 42.10 -1.96
C VAL A 430 16.04 41.79 -3.08
N VAL A 431 15.11 42.71 -3.36
CA VAL A 431 14.14 42.53 -4.46
C VAL A 431 14.84 42.50 -5.82
N VAL A 432 15.84 43.35 -6.06
CA VAL A 432 16.59 43.35 -7.32
C VAL A 432 17.38 42.05 -7.50
N ILE A 433 17.99 41.51 -6.44
CA ILE A 433 18.70 40.21 -6.50
C ILE A 433 17.73 39.07 -6.78
N ILE A 434 16.55 39.05 -6.14
CA ILE A 434 15.53 38.03 -6.39
C ILE A 434 15.06 38.10 -7.84
N VAL A 435 14.81 39.29 -8.39
CA VAL A 435 14.40 39.46 -9.79
C VAL A 435 15.48 38.96 -10.74
N ILE A 436 16.76 39.28 -10.50
CA ILE A 436 17.86 38.81 -11.33
C ILE A 436 17.99 37.28 -11.27
N VAL A 437 17.91 36.68 -10.07
CA VAL A 437 17.98 35.22 -9.92
C VAL A 437 16.81 34.53 -10.60
N THR A 438 15.58 35.07 -10.46
CA THR A 438 14.41 34.52 -11.15
C THR A 438 14.53 34.62 -12.67
N LEU A 439 15.08 35.72 -13.21
CA LEU A 439 15.34 35.86 -14.64
C LEU A 439 16.41 34.88 -15.14
N PHE A 440 17.45 34.62 -14.35
CA PHE A 440 18.44 33.59 -14.68
C PHE A 440 17.85 32.17 -14.66
N VAL A 441 16.99 31.86 -13.68
CA VAL A 441 16.30 30.57 -13.61
C VAL A 441 15.33 30.41 -14.78
N ILE A 442 14.56 31.45 -15.12
CA ILE A 442 13.65 31.44 -16.28
C ILE A 442 14.44 31.31 -17.59
N SER A 443 15.55 32.04 -17.74
CA SER A 443 16.43 31.91 -18.91
C SER A 443 17.06 30.53 -19.01
N GLY A 444 17.48 29.93 -17.89
CA GLY A 444 17.97 28.55 -17.81
C GLY A 444 16.89 27.54 -18.17
N MET A 445 15.67 27.72 -17.66
CA MET A 445 14.50 26.90 -17.99
C MET A 445 14.13 27.01 -19.47
N LEU A 446 14.18 28.22 -20.05
CA LEU A 446 13.94 28.43 -21.49
C LEU A 446 15.08 27.86 -22.34
N PHE A 447 16.33 27.92 -21.89
CA PHE A 447 17.47 27.31 -22.57
C PHE A 447 17.42 25.79 -22.52
N VAL A 448 17.05 25.20 -21.38
CA VAL A 448 16.82 23.76 -21.22
C VAL A 448 15.60 23.33 -22.04
N ALA A 449 14.50 24.08 -22.01
CA ALA A 449 13.34 23.83 -22.86
C ALA A 449 13.75 23.88 -24.32
N HIS A 450 14.47 24.92 -24.77
CA HIS A 450 14.96 25.04 -26.14
C HIS A 450 15.94 23.92 -26.51
N ARG A 451 16.77 23.43 -25.57
CA ARG A 451 17.61 22.25 -25.76
C ARG A 451 16.81 20.96 -25.83
N CYS A 452 15.78 20.80 -25.01
CA CYS A 452 14.87 19.66 -25.03
C CYS A 452 14.02 19.66 -26.29
N PHE A 453 13.57 20.83 -26.77
CA PHE A 453 12.85 20.99 -28.03
C PHE A 453 13.77 20.70 -29.23
N ARG A 454 15.03 21.18 -29.25
CA ARG A 454 15.99 20.82 -30.30
C ARG A 454 16.45 19.37 -30.24
N LYS A 455 16.52 18.76 -29.05
CA LYS A 455 16.85 17.33 -28.89
C LYS A 455 15.64 16.42 -29.17
N LYS A 456 14.43 16.97 -29.22
CA LYS A 456 13.20 16.25 -29.59
C LYS A 456 13.02 16.13 -31.11
N GLU A 457 13.69 16.97 -31.91
CA GLU A 457 13.75 16.80 -33.37
C GLU A 457 14.78 15.74 -33.81
N ASP A 458 15.81 15.44 -33.00
CA ASP A 458 16.90 14.50 -33.36
C ASP A 458 16.84 13.12 -32.66
N LEU A 459 15.80 12.81 -31.88
CA LEU A 459 15.63 11.51 -31.19
C LEU A 459 14.20 10.96 -31.34
N LEU A 460 13.71 10.90 -32.58
CA LEU A 460 12.59 10.05 -32.93
C LEU A 460 13.12 8.74 -33.52
N GLU A 461 12.48 7.63 -33.13
CA GLU A 461 12.72 6.24 -33.53
C GLU A 461 13.74 5.46 -32.69
N SER A 462 13.28 4.99 -31.52
CA SER A 462 13.76 3.72 -30.96
C SER A 462 12.89 2.59 -31.54
N PRO A 463 13.45 1.61 -32.28
CA PRO A 463 12.68 0.52 -32.90
C PRO A 463 12.13 -0.52 -31.90
N GLN A 464 12.42 -0.37 -30.60
CA GLN A 464 12.18 -1.45 -29.63
C GLN A 464 10.74 -1.47 -29.09
N GLU A 465 10.04 -0.32 -29.09
CA GLU A 465 8.69 -0.19 -28.51
C GLU A 465 7.55 -0.72 -29.41
N ASP A 466 7.73 -0.73 -30.73
CA ASP A 466 6.70 -1.19 -31.68
C ASP A 466 6.49 -2.73 -31.58
N SER A 467 7.54 -3.47 -31.24
CA SER A 467 7.52 -4.94 -31.19
C SER A 467 6.59 -5.55 -30.14
N GLU A 468 6.41 -4.88 -28.98
CA GLU A 468 5.56 -5.39 -27.90
C GLU A 468 4.07 -5.15 -28.15
N ASP A 469 3.71 -4.03 -28.77
CA ASP A 469 2.31 -3.72 -29.08
C ASP A 469 1.82 -4.52 -30.29
N ASP A 470 2.65 -4.72 -31.31
CA ASP A 470 2.28 -5.60 -32.43
C ASP A 470 2.15 -7.06 -31.99
N SER A 471 3.04 -7.56 -31.12
CA SER A 471 2.90 -8.91 -30.52
C SER A 471 1.61 -9.06 -29.69
N PHE A 472 1.22 -8.03 -28.93
CA PHE A 472 -0.05 -8.01 -28.19
C PHE A 472 -1.26 -8.02 -29.13
N LEU A 473 -1.25 -7.20 -30.18
CA LEU A 473 -2.36 -7.09 -31.13
C LEU A 473 -2.52 -8.37 -31.98
N GLU A 474 -1.43 -9.01 -32.40
CA GLU A 474 -1.47 -10.28 -33.15
C GLU A 474 -2.10 -11.44 -32.36
N SER A 475 -2.11 -11.37 -31.03
CA SER A 475 -2.73 -12.37 -30.16
C SER A 475 -4.26 -12.28 -30.06
N LEU A 476 -4.88 -11.19 -30.55
CA LEU A 476 -6.32 -10.93 -30.41
C LEU A 476 -7.10 -11.44 -31.63
N THR A 477 -8.04 -12.37 -31.41
CA THR A 477 -8.95 -12.87 -32.45
C THR A 477 -10.14 -11.91 -32.66
N GLY A 478 -10.43 -11.52 -33.90
CA GLY A 478 -11.62 -10.71 -34.24
C GLY A 478 -11.45 -9.18 -34.12
N MET A 479 -10.23 -8.67 -34.37
CA MET A 479 -9.90 -7.25 -34.18
C MET A 479 -10.77 -6.26 -34.99
N PRO A 480 -11.13 -5.10 -34.39
CA PRO A 480 -11.64 -3.94 -35.11
C PRO A 480 -10.67 -3.42 -36.18
N ILE A 481 -11.14 -2.55 -37.07
CA ILE A 481 -10.34 -2.01 -38.18
C ILE A 481 -9.12 -1.25 -37.64
N ARG A 482 -7.91 -1.57 -38.13
CA ARG A 482 -6.69 -0.80 -37.85
C ARG A 482 -6.59 0.35 -38.86
N TYR A 483 -6.82 1.57 -38.41
CA TYR A 483 -6.68 2.80 -39.18
C TYR A 483 -5.24 3.34 -39.06
N SER A 484 -4.76 4.00 -40.11
CA SER A 484 -3.55 4.82 -39.98
C SER A 484 -3.85 6.09 -39.18
N TYR A 485 -2.82 6.71 -38.61
CA TYR A 485 -2.99 8.01 -37.94
C TYR A 485 -3.52 9.05 -38.93
N THR A 486 -3.01 9.03 -40.16
CA THR A 486 -3.45 9.92 -41.25
C THR A 486 -4.92 9.73 -41.63
N ASP A 487 -5.47 8.51 -41.56
CA ASP A 487 -6.88 8.26 -41.84
C ASP A 487 -7.77 8.98 -40.81
N LEU A 488 -7.46 8.84 -39.52
CA LEU A 488 -8.22 9.45 -38.44
C LEU A 488 -8.00 10.96 -38.34
N GLU A 489 -6.80 11.44 -38.66
CA GLU A 489 -6.50 12.87 -38.77
C GLU A 489 -7.30 13.51 -39.90
N THR A 490 -7.37 12.86 -41.07
CA THR A 490 -8.17 13.33 -42.21
C THR A 490 -9.66 13.28 -41.89
N ALA A 491 -10.15 12.17 -41.33
CA ALA A 491 -11.56 12.00 -40.98
C ALA A 491 -12.04 13.07 -39.97
N THR A 492 -11.16 13.55 -39.09
CA THR A 492 -11.49 14.56 -38.08
C THR A 492 -11.18 15.99 -38.50
N SER A 493 -10.77 16.20 -39.77
CA SER A 493 -10.29 17.49 -40.27
C SER A 493 -9.23 18.08 -39.35
N ASN A 494 -8.18 17.31 -39.08
CA ASN A 494 -7.10 17.62 -38.15
C ASN A 494 -7.60 17.88 -36.72
N PHE A 495 -8.45 16.99 -36.21
CA PHE A 495 -9.01 17.03 -34.84
C PHE A 495 -9.71 18.38 -34.51
N SER A 496 -10.45 18.93 -35.47
CA SER A 496 -11.00 20.29 -35.38
C SER A 496 -12.22 20.44 -34.47
N VAL A 497 -13.15 19.50 -34.52
CA VAL A 497 -14.42 19.57 -33.77
C VAL A 497 -14.35 18.68 -32.55
N ARG A 498 -14.20 19.28 -31.37
CA ARG A 498 -14.12 18.57 -30.10
C ARG A 498 -15.52 18.28 -29.53
N LEU A 499 -15.77 17.03 -29.20
CA LEU A 499 -17.03 16.54 -28.61
C LEU A 499 -16.96 16.46 -27.08
N GLY A 500 -15.77 16.22 -26.52
CA GLY A 500 -15.52 16.11 -25.09
C GLY A 500 -14.03 16.07 -24.73
N GLU A 501 -13.74 16.32 -23.46
CA GLU A 501 -12.41 16.28 -22.84
C GLU A 501 -12.52 15.65 -21.45
N GLY A 502 -11.57 14.80 -21.09
CA GLY A 502 -11.50 14.21 -19.75
C GLY A 502 -10.11 13.69 -19.41
N GLY A 503 -9.99 13.02 -18.26
CA GLY A 503 -8.72 12.45 -17.78
C GLY A 503 -8.10 11.39 -18.70
N PHE A 504 -8.88 10.88 -19.65
CA PHE A 504 -8.49 9.86 -20.64
C PHE A 504 -8.16 10.45 -22.02
N GLY A 505 -8.16 11.77 -22.17
CA GLY A 505 -7.84 12.47 -23.41
C GLY A 505 -9.04 13.18 -24.05
N SER A 506 -8.94 13.39 -25.36
CA SER A 506 -9.83 14.27 -26.14
C SER A 506 -10.64 13.48 -27.15
N VAL A 507 -11.95 13.78 -27.27
CA VAL A 507 -12.84 13.14 -28.25
C VAL A 507 -13.22 14.14 -29.34
N TYR A 508 -13.11 13.73 -30.59
CA TYR A 508 -13.35 14.56 -31.77
C TYR A 508 -14.40 13.94 -32.69
N LYS A 509 -15.15 14.79 -33.39
CA LYS A 509 -16.06 14.34 -34.43
C LYS A 509 -15.25 13.99 -35.69
N GLY A 510 -15.50 12.81 -36.24
CA GLY A 510 -14.92 12.37 -37.51
C GLY A 510 -15.99 11.95 -38.51
N VAL A 511 -15.65 12.01 -39.80
CA VAL A 511 -16.45 11.48 -40.91
C VAL A 511 -15.52 10.74 -41.86
N LEU A 512 -15.76 9.44 -42.04
CA LEU A 512 -15.03 8.62 -43.01
C LEU A 512 -15.40 9.01 -44.46
N PRO A 513 -14.59 8.64 -45.47
CA PRO A 513 -14.88 8.95 -46.87
C PRO A 513 -16.23 8.41 -47.38
N ASP A 514 -16.75 7.35 -46.76
CA ASP A 514 -18.05 6.76 -47.09
C ASP A 514 -19.24 7.48 -46.42
N GLY A 515 -18.98 8.55 -45.65
CA GLY A 515 -19.97 9.32 -44.91
C GLY A 515 -20.27 8.80 -43.50
N THR A 516 -19.62 7.72 -43.07
CA THR A 516 -19.80 7.16 -41.72
C THR A 516 -19.28 8.15 -40.66
N GLN A 517 -20.16 8.57 -39.74
CA GLN A 517 -19.78 9.44 -38.62
C GLN A 517 -19.12 8.64 -37.50
N LEU A 518 -18.04 9.20 -36.94
CA LEU A 518 -17.25 8.62 -35.85
C LEU A 518 -17.07 9.60 -34.69
N ALA A 519 -16.84 9.04 -33.51
CA ALA A 519 -16.26 9.74 -32.37
C ALA A 519 -14.82 9.21 -32.17
N VAL A 520 -13.83 10.07 -32.41
CA VAL A 520 -12.41 9.71 -32.39
C VAL A 520 -11.80 10.16 -31.07
N LYS A 521 -11.52 9.21 -30.17
CA LYS A 521 -10.88 9.44 -28.86
C LYS A 521 -9.36 9.35 -29.03
N LYS A 522 -8.67 10.47 -28.88
CA LYS A 522 -7.22 10.57 -28.84
C LYS A 522 -6.77 10.49 -27.38
N LEU A 523 -6.03 9.43 -27.04
CA LEU A 523 -5.54 9.23 -25.69
C LEU A 523 -4.30 10.10 -25.47
N GLU A 524 -4.29 10.86 -24.39
CA GLU A 524 -3.23 11.82 -24.04
C GLU A 524 -2.66 11.47 -22.65
N GLY A 525 -1.35 11.28 -22.52
CA GLY A 525 -0.69 11.00 -21.22
C GLY A 525 0.44 9.97 -21.29
N ILE A 526 1.58 10.26 -20.65
CA ILE A 526 2.75 9.36 -20.61
C ILE A 526 2.42 8.15 -19.71
N GLY A 527 2.37 6.94 -20.29
CA GLY A 527 2.23 5.68 -19.57
C GLY A 527 0.79 5.24 -19.22
N GLN A 528 -0.10 6.15 -18.81
CA GLN A 528 -1.48 5.81 -18.45
C GLN A 528 -2.38 5.51 -19.67
N GLY A 529 -2.31 6.34 -20.71
CA GLY A 529 -3.10 6.15 -21.94
C GLY A 529 -2.80 4.82 -22.67
N LYS A 530 -1.57 4.28 -22.54
CA LYS A 530 -1.21 2.97 -23.12
C LYS A 530 -1.93 1.81 -22.44
N LYS A 531 -2.14 1.87 -21.12
CA LYS A 531 -2.87 0.83 -20.38
C LYS A 531 -4.35 0.85 -20.75
N GLU A 532 -4.96 2.02 -20.77
CA GLU A 532 -6.38 2.21 -21.13
C GLU A 532 -6.63 1.79 -22.58
N PHE A 533 -5.72 2.13 -23.50
CA PHE A 533 -5.77 1.67 -24.88
C PHE A 533 -5.85 0.14 -24.98
N ARG A 534 -4.92 -0.57 -24.33
CA ARG A 534 -4.88 -2.05 -24.37
C ARG A 534 -6.15 -2.66 -23.77
N VAL A 535 -6.68 -2.07 -22.69
CA VAL A 535 -7.94 -2.50 -22.06
C VAL A 535 -9.12 -2.29 -23.01
N GLU A 536 -9.28 -1.10 -23.59
CA GLU A 536 -10.38 -0.82 -24.52
C GLU A 536 -10.30 -1.75 -25.76
N VAL A 537 -9.15 -1.89 -26.39
CA VAL A 537 -9.01 -2.76 -27.58
C VAL A 537 -9.25 -4.23 -27.25
N SER A 538 -8.78 -4.74 -26.11
CA SER A 538 -8.96 -6.16 -25.73
C SER A 538 -10.37 -6.50 -25.27
N ILE A 539 -11.04 -5.59 -24.57
CA ILE A 539 -12.38 -5.82 -24.02
C ILE A 539 -13.46 -5.46 -25.03
N ILE A 540 -13.54 -4.18 -25.46
CA ILE A 540 -14.66 -3.74 -26.32
C ILE A 540 -14.44 -4.13 -27.79
N GLY A 541 -13.21 -4.44 -28.20
CA GLY A 541 -12.90 -4.80 -29.59
C GLY A 541 -13.61 -6.07 -30.08
N SER A 542 -13.92 -7.01 -29.19
CA SER A 542 -14.59 -8.27 -29.51
C SER A 542 -16.08 -8.27 -29.12
N ILE A 543 -16.55 -7.25 -28.38
CA ILE A 543 -17.90 -7.20 -27.83
C ILE A 543 -18.86 -6.42 -28.74
N HIS A 544 -20.03 -7.01 -28.99
CA HIS A 544 -21.06 -6.42 -29.82
C HIS A 544 -22.44 -6.57 -29.14
N HIS A 545 -22.97 -5.46 -28.62
CA HIS A 545 -24.29 -5.45 -27.98
C HIS A 545 -25.04 -4.14 -28.26
N HIS A 546 -26.38 -4.19 -28.32
CA HIS A 546 -27.21 -3.04 -28.71
C HIS A 546 -27.08 -1.85 -27.76
N HIS A 547 -26.76 -2.10 -26.49
CA HIS A 547 -26.65 -1.08 -25.44
C HIS A 547 -25.20 -0.77 -25.03
N LEU A 548 -24.21 -1.15 -25.84
CA LEU A 548 -22.79 -0.81 -25.63
C LEU A 548 -22.27 -0.05 -26.86
N VAL A 549 -21.46 0.99 -26.63
CA VAL A 549 -20.87 1.76 -27.73
C VAL A 549 -19.83 0.92 -28.45
N ARG A 550 -20.00 0.79 -29.76
CA ARG A 550 -19.15 -0.06 -30.59
C ARG A 550 -17.84 0.64 -30.93
N LEU A 551 -16.72 -0.02 -30.64
CA LEU A 551 -15.41 0.31 -31.19
C LEU A 551 -15.38 -0.11 -32.67
N LYS A 552 -15.29 0.87 -33.58
CA LYS A 552 -15.23 0.64 -35.03
C LYS A 552 -13.82 0.32 -35.50
N GLY A 553 -12.83 0.91 -34.84
CA GLY A 553 -11.42 0.68 -35.13
C GLY A 553 -10.49 1.45 -34.20
N PHE A 554 -9.20 1.32 -34.44
CA PHE A 554 -8.15 1.95 -33.64
C PHE A 554 -6.93 2.29 -34.50
N CYS A 555 -6.07 3.16 -33.98
CA CYS A 555 -4.74 3.44 -34.50
C CYS A 555 -3.70 3.23 -33.39
N ALA A 556 -2.66 2.46 -33.72
CA ALA A 556 -1.49 2.20 -32.89
C ALA A 556 -0.23 2.34 -33.76
N GLU A 557 0.17 3.59 -34.01
CA GLU A 557 1.33 3.96 -34.83
C GLU A 557 2.31 4.79 -33.99
N GLY A 558 3.53 4.29 -33.78
CA GLY A 558 4.53 4.93 -32.92
C GLY A 558 3.97 5.26 -31.53
N SER A 559 3.95 6.55 -31.19
CA SER A 559 3.38 7.04 -29.92
C SER A 559 1.86 7.32 -29.95
N HIS A 560 1.23 7.21 -31.12
CA HIS A 560 -0.19 7.53 -31.30
C HIS A 560 -1.07 6.35 -30.86
N ARG A 561 -1.97 6.61 -29.91
CA ARG A 561 -3.01 5.68 -29.46
C ARG A 561 -4.36 6.37 -29.61
N VAL A 562 -5.11 5.96 -30.64
CA VAL A 562 -6.38 6.60 -31.02
C VAL A 562 -7.45 5.53 -31.21
N LEU A 563 -8.65 5.80 -30.71
CA LEU A 563 -9.79 4.87 -30.77
C LEU A 563 -10.94 5.53 -31.55
N ALA A 564 -11.55 4.78 -32.47
CA ALA A 564 -12.65 5.26 -33.31
C ALA A 564 -13.94 4.54 -32.92
N TYR A 565 -14.88 5.28 -32.33
CA TYR A 565 -16.18 4.81 -31.88
C TYR A 565 -17.29 5.22 -32.85
N GLU A 566 -18.44 4.54 -32.78
CA GLU A 566 -19.65 5.06 -33.40
C GLU A 566 -20.05 6.43 -32.80
N TYR A 567 -20.58 7.31 -33.65
CA TYR A 567 -20.99 8.64 -33.22
C TYR A 567 -22.35 8.62 -32.53
N MET A 568 -22.43 9.22 -31.34
CA MET A 568 -23.64 9.30 -30.51
C MET A 568 -24.20 10.73 -30.58
N ALA A 569 -25.23 10.92 -31.42
CA ALA A 569 -25.67 12.26 -31.84
C ALA A 569 -26.21 13.16 -30.73
N ASN A 570 -26.82 12.58 -29.70
CA ASN A 570 -27.36 13.31 -28.55
C ASN A 570 -26.40 13.39 -27.36
N GLY A 571 -25.15 12.92 -27.53
CA GLY A 571 -24.10 13.03 -26.52
C GLY A 571 -24.38 12.24 -25.24
N SER A 572 -23.79 12.69 -24.15
CA SER A 572 -23.84 12.04 -22.83
C SER A 572 -25.07 12.45 -22.02
N LEU A 573 -25.52 11.53 -21.16
CA LEU A 573 -26.76 11.67 -20.39
C LEU A 573 -26.70 12.80 -19.35
N ASP A 574 -25.52 13.12 -18.80
CA ASP A 574 -25.31 14.23 -17.86
C ASP A 574 -25.83 15.57 -18.43
N LYS A 575 -25.66 15.79 -19.75
CA LYS A 575 -26.15 17.00 -20.45
C LYS A 575 -27.66 17.12 -20.46
N TRP A 576 -28.38 16.02 -20.31
CA TRP A 576 -29.85 15.99 -20.28
C TRP A 576 -30.42 16.02 -18.86
N ILE A 577 -29.65 15.55 -17.87
CA ILE A 577 -30.10 15.47 -16.46
C ILE A 577 -29.69 16.71 -15.66
N PHE A 578 -28.49 17.26 -15.87
CA PHE A 578 -27.91 18.29 -15.01
C PHE A 578 -27.84 19.68 -15.64
N ASN A 579 -28.27 19.83 -16.89
CA ASN A 579 -28.24 21.12 -17.57
C ASN A 579 -29.23 22.11 -16.92
N LYS A 580 -28.73 23.31 -16.62
CA LYS A 580 -29.45 24.36 -15.87
C LYS A 580 -30.31 25.25 -16.77
N ASN A 581 -30.16 25.14 -18.09
CA ASN A 581 -30.95 25.91 -19.06
C ASN A 581 -32.27 25.19 -19.36
N LYS A 582 -33.33 25.58 -18.64
CA LYS A 582 -34.69 25.00 -18.73
C LYS A 582 -35.40 25.19 -20.09
N GLU A 583 -34.75 25.80 -21.08
CA GLU A 583 -35.30 26.00 -22.43
C GLU A 583 -34.97 24.84 -23.38
N GLU A 584 -34.06 23.93 -23.00
CA GLU A 584 -33.78 22.71 -23.75
C GLU A 584 -34.70 21.55 -23.34
N PHE A 585 -35.02 20.72 -24.34
CA PHE A 585 -35.89 19.55 -24.28
C PHE A 585 -35.62 18.69 -23.02
N VAL A 586 -36.64 18.55 -22.18
CA VAL A 586 -36.60 17.70 -20.99
C VAL A 586 -37.02 16.30 -21.40
N LEU A 587 -36.17 15.29 -21.10
CA LEU A 587 -36.50 13.90 -21.36
C LEU A 587 -37.81 13.52 -20.66
N ASP A 588 -38.78 12.99 -21.41
CA ASP A 588 -40.00 12.44 -20.86
C ASP A 588 -39.74 11.16 -20.04
N TRP A 589 -40.74 10.71 -19.30
CA TRP A 589 -40.60 9.58 -18.41
C TRP A 589 -40.30 8.27 -19.14
N ASP A 590 -40.96 8.03 -20.27
CA ASP A 590 -40.78 6.82 -21.07
C ASP A 590 -39.36 6.73 -21.61
N THR A 591 -38.80 7.85 -22.06
CA THR A 591 -37.41 7.96 -22.52
C THR A 591 -36.44 7.68 -21.37
N ARG A 592 -36.65 8.26 -20.18
CA ARG A 592 -35.82 7.98 -18.99
C ARG A 592 -35.87 6.52 -18.58
N TYR A 593 -37.06 5.92 -18.58
CA TYR A 593 -37.24 4.51 -18.27
C TYR A 593 -36.47 3.63 -19.25
N ASN A 594 -36.58 3.92 -20.56
CA ASN A 594 -35.85 3.19 -21.60
C ASN A 594 -34.33 3.35 -21.48
N ILE A 595 -33.84 4.53 -21.08
CA ILE A 595 -32.42 4.77 -20.81
C ILE A 595 -31.94 3.94 -19.62
N ALA A 596 -32.68 3.92 -18.50
CA ALA A 596 -32.34 3.12 -17.34
C ALA A 596 -32.35 1.61 -17.67
N LEU A 597 -33.41 1.16 -18.36
CA LEU A 597 -33.56 -0.23 -18.77
C LEU A 597 -32.46 -0.67 -19.75
N GLY A 598 -32.15 0.15 -20.75
CA GLY A 598 -31.09 -0.17 -21.72
C GLY A 598 -29.70 -0.17 -21.08
N THR A 599 -29.43 0.75 -20.15
CA THR A 599 -28.18 0.74 -19.36
C THR A 599 -28.06 -0.56 -18.55
N ALA A 600 -29.12 -0.96 -17.85
CA ALA A 600 -29.16 -2.21 -17.10
C ALA A 600 -28.96 -3.44 -18.01
N LYS A 601 -29.58 -3.47 -19.19
CA LYS A 601 -29.36 -4.54 -20.19
C LYS A 601 -27.91 -4.59 -20.68
N GLY A 602 -27.29 -3.43 -20.90
CA GLY A 602 -25.86 -3.35 -21.27
C GLY A 602 -24.95 -3.94 -20.19
N LEU A 603 -25.22 -3.60 -18.92
CA LEU A 603 -24.47 -4.12 -17.78
C LEU A 603 -24.72 -5.60 -17.52
N ALA A 604 -25.97 -6.06 -17.63
CA ALA A 604 -26.32 -7.46 -17.50
C ALA A 604 -25.55 -8.31 -18.53
N TYR A 605 -25.53 -7.87 -19.79
CA TYR A 605 -24.76 -8.53 -20.84
C TYR A 605 -23.26 -8.64 -20.50
N LEU A 606 -22.65 -7.57 -19.98
CA LEU A 606 -21.24 -7.58 -19.54
C LEU A 606 -21.01 -8.54 -18.36
N HIS A 607 -21.97 -8.65 -17.45
CA HIS A 607 -21.83 -9.43 -16.23
C HIS A 607 -22.17 -10.91 -16.41
N GLU A 608 -23.11 -11.22 -17.29
CA GLU A 608 -23.82 -12.51 -17.34
C GLU A 608 -23.69 -13.22 -18.69
N ASP A 609 -23.50 -12.50 -19.79
CA ASP A 609 -23.57 -13.09 -21.15
C ASP A 609 -22.21 -13.14 -21.87
N CYS A 610 -21.21 -12.36 -21.43
CA CYS A 610 -19.84 -12.39 -22.00
C CYS A 610 -19.03 -13.60 -21.49
N ASP A 611 -18.18 -14.22 -22.31
CA ASP A 611 -17.41 -15.43 -21.92
C ASP A 611 -16.68 -15.27 -20.57
N SER A 612 -16.08 -14.10 -20.36
CA SER A 612 -15.62 -13.64 -19.05
C SER A 612 -16.56 -12.57 -18.51
N LYS A 613 -16.71 -12.50 -17.18
CA LYS A 613 -17.44 -11.43 -16.53
C LYS A 613 -16.66 -10.12 -16.65
N ILE A 614 -17.31 -9.05 -17.09
CA ILE A 614 -16.66 -7.77 -17.40
C ILE A 614 -17.22 -6.68 -16.50
N ILE A 615 -16.39 -6.16 -15.61
CA ILE A 615 -16.78 -5.07 -14.71
C ILE A 615 -16.37 -3.76 -15.37
N HIS A 616 -17.34 -2.85 -15.60
CA HIS A 616 -17.07 -1.57 -16.27
C HIS A 616 -16.22 -0.59 -15.44
N CYS A 617 -16.38 -0.61 -14.11
CA CYS A 617 -15.68 0.22 -13.11
C CYS A 617 -15.90 1.75 -13.17
N ASP A 618 -16.48 2.31 -14.24
CA ASP A 618 -16.76 3.76 -14.34
C ASP A 618 -18.17 4.08 -14.89
N ILE A 619 -19.21 3.49 -14.30
CA ILE A 619 -20.59 3.81 -14.69
C ILE A 619 -21.05 5.11 -14.03
N LYS A 620 -21.35 6.10 -14.87
CA LYS A 620 -21.83 7.44 -14.52
C LYS A 620 -22.57 8.07 -15.71
N PRO A 621 -23.41 9.10 -15.52
CA PRO A 621 -24.16 9.75 -16.60
C PRO A 621 -23.29 10.26 -17.77
N GLU A 622 -22.04 10.64 -17.51
CA GLU A 622 -21.08 11.07 -18.53
C GLU A 622 -20.68 9.94 -19.49
N ASN A 623 -20.74 8.69 -19.02
CA ASN A 623 -20.36 7.47 -19.75
C ASN A 623 -21.59 6.71 -20.31
N VAL A 624 -22.77 7.32 -20.24
CA VAL A 624 -24.01 6.80 -20.82
C VAL A 624 -24.38 7.70 -21.98
N LEU A 625 -24.22 7.23 -23.22
CA LEU A 625 -24.40 8.02 -24.44
C LEU A 625 -25.72 7.72 -25.13
N LEU A 626 -26.24 8.70 -25.86
CA LEU A 626 -27.53 8.66 -26.54
C LEU A 626 -27.34 8.85 -28.05
N ASP A 627 -27.89 7.91 -28.83
CA ASP A 627 -27.91 8.02 -30.29
C ASP A 627 -28.95 9.03 -30.76
N ASP A 628 -29.09 9.21 -32.07
CA ASP A 628 -30.05 10.10 -32.72
C ASP A 628 -31.52 9.83 -32.33
N ASN A 629 -31.83 8.61 -31.89
CA ASN A 629 -33.16 8.17 -31.48
C ASN A 629 -33.31 8.06 -29.95
N PHE A 630 -32.40 8.69 -29.19
CA PHE A 630 -32.33 8.61 -27.72
C PHE A 630 -32.19 7.17 -27.18
N ARG A 631 -31.67 6.23 -27.98
CA ARG A 631 -31.33 4.91 -27.48
C ARG A 631 -29.99 4.98 -26.76
N VAL A 632 -29.93 4.25 -25.65
CA VAL A 632 -28.81 4.30 -24.72
C VAL A 632 -27.72 3.31 -25.10
N LYS A 633 -26.47 3.76 -24.98
CA LYS A 633 -25.30 2.90 -25.03
C LYS A 633 -24.27 3.29 -23.97
N VAL A 634 -23.76 2.29 -23.25
CA VAL A 634 -22.69 2.46 -22.27
C VAL A 634 -21.35 2.57 -22.99
N SER A 635 -20.52 3.53 -22.57
CA SER A 635 -19.22 3.86 -23.16
C SER A 635 -18.11 3.95 -22.12
N ASP A 636 -16.87 4.08 -22.59
CA ASP A 636 -15.66 4.35 -21.78
C ASP A 636 -15.19 3.17 -20.92
N PHE A 637 -14.63 2.17 -21.60
CA PHE A 637 -14.13 0.93 -21.01
C PHE A 637 -12.66 1.02 -20.56
N GLY A 638 -12.04 2.20 -20.54
CA GLY A 638 -10.62 2.37 -20.18
C GLY A 638 -10.25 1.84 -18.80
N LEU A 639 -11.23 1.76 -17.89
CA LEU A 639 -11.09 1.23 -16.53
C LEU A 639 -11.68 -0.18 -16.36
N ALA A 640 -12.21 -0.78 -17.41
CA ALA A 640 -12.90 -2.06 -17.33
C ALA A 640 -11.95 -3.21 -16.93
N LYS A 641 -12.52 -4.26 -16.32
CA LYS A 641 -11.77 -5.37 -15.76
C LYS A 641 -12.44 -6.70 -16.06
N LEU A 642 -11.65 -7.65 -16.55
CA LEU A 642 -12.05 -9.03 -16.78
C LEU A 642 -11.99 -9.84 -15.47
N MET A 643 -12.99 -10.70 -15.29
CA MET A 643 -13.11 -11.64 -14.19
C MET A 643 -13.58 -12.99 -14.76
N THR A 644 -12.97 -14.08 -14.33
CA THR A 644 -13.42 -15.43 -14.70
C THR A 644 -14.79 -15.72 -14.09
N ARG A 645 -15.56 -16.65 -14.66
CA ARG A 645 -16.92 -16.98 -14.19
C ARG A 645 -16.96 -17.54 -12.77
N GLU A 646 -15.90 -18.20 -12.33
CA GLU A 646 -15.78 -18.84 -11.01
C GLU A 646 -15.36 -17.87 -9.90
N GLN A 647 -14.77 -16.73 -10.27
CA GLN A 647 -14.35 -15.71 -9.31
C GLN A 647 -15.56 -14.99 -8.71
N ARG A 648 -15.55 -14.79 -7.39
CA ARG A 648 -16.50 -13.92 -6.67
C ARG A 648 -15.95 -12.53 -6.38
N HIS A 649 -14.62 -12.38 -6.49
CA HIS A 649 -13.88 -11.18 -6.12
C HIS A 649 -12.78 -10.85 -7.14
N VAL A 650 -12.53 -9.56 -7.37
CA VAL A 650 -11.45 -9.05 -8.23
C VAL A 650 -10.59 -8.08 -7.43
N PHE A 651 -9.28 -8.33 -7.40
CA PHE A 651 -8.31 -7.39 -6.84
C PHE A 651 -7.92 -6.36 -7.90
N THR A 652 -8.21 -5.09 -7.65
CA THR A 652 -7.78 -3.96 -8.49
C THR A 652 -7.43 -2.75 -7.62
N THR A 653 -6.57 -1.88 -8.13
CA THR A 653 -6.39 -0.56 -7.49
C THR A 653 -7.69 0.22 -7.54
N LEU A 654 -7.92 1.11 -6.57
CA LEU A 654 -9.09 2.00 -6.53
C LEU A 654 -9.14 2.81 -7.85
N ARG A 655 -10.20 2.59 -8.63
CA ARG A 655 -10.45 3.23 -9.94
C ARG A 655 -11.94 3.51 -10.06
N GLY A 656 -12.30 4.53 -10.81
CA GLY A 656 -13.67 5.00 -11.02
C GLY A 656 -13.95 6.35 -10.37
N THR A 657 -15.15 6.88 -10.58
CA THR A 657 -15.50 8.26 -10.21
C THR A 657 -16.03 8.38 -8.77
N THR A 658 -15.43 9.27 -7.96
CA THR A 658 -15.52 9.42 -6.48
C THR A 658 -16.92 9.49 -5.81
N MET A 659 -18.02 9.45 -6.55
CA MET A 659 -19.40 9.42 -6.00
C MET A 659 -20.25 8.26 -6.52
N TYR A 660 -19.73 7.52 -7.49
CA TYR A 660 -20.38 6.36 -8.11
C TYR A 660 -19.72 5.04 -7.67
N LEU A 661 -18.67 5.13 -6.85
CA LEU A 661 -18.02 3.97 -6.27
C LEU A 661 -18.89 3.38 -5.16
N ALA A 662 -19.00 2.05 -5.15
CA ALA A 662 -19.69 1.35 -4.09
C ALA A 662 -18.92 1.52 -2.75
N PRO A 663 -19.59 1.60 -1.58
CA PRO A 663 -18.93 1.79 -0.29
C PRO A 663 -17.87 0.71 0.01
N GLU A 664 -18.13 -0.53 -0.38
CA GLU A 664 -17.19 -1.63 -0.30
C GLU A 664 -15.94 -1.38 -1.16
N TRP A 665 -16.06 -0.67 -2.27
CA TRP A 665 -14.94 -0.32 -3.17
C TRP A 665 -14.04 0.77 -2.60
N ILE A 666 -14.60 1.70 -1.80
CA ILE A 666 -13.86 2.79 -1.14
C ILE A 666 -13.17 2.28 0.13
N ASN A 667 -13.86 1.46 0.91
CA ASN A 667 -13.41 1.02 2.24
C ASN A 667 -12.58 -0.27 2.20
N HIS A 668 -12.78 -1.12 1.19
CA HIS A 668 -12.07 -2.37 1.04
C HIS A 668 -11.48 -2.42 -0.38
N LYS A 669 -10.22 -2.86 -0.53
CA LYS A 669 -9.62 -3.06 -1.85
C LYS A 669 -10.20 -4.33 -2.56
N LEU A 670 -11.48 -4.65 -2.34
CA LEU A 670 -12.18 -5.85 -2.80
C LEU A 670 -13.64 -5.56 -3.21
N PHE A 671 -14.15 -6.33 -4.18
CA PHE A 671 -15.51 -6.23 -4.70
C PHE A 671 -16.33 -7.51 -4.51
N HIS A 672 -17.62 -7.38 -4.20
CA HIS A 672 -18.61 -8.47 -4.12
C HIS A 672 -19.76 -8.21 -5.09
N ILE A 673 -20.02 -9.10 -6.05
CA ILE A 673 -21.29 -9.09 -6.82
C ILE A 673 -22.32 -9.83 -5.99
N ARG A 674 -23.32 -9.13 -5.45
CA ARG A 674 -24.49 -9.80 -4.88
C ARG A 674 -25.38 -10.26 -6.03
N GLU A 675 -25.31 -11.55 -6.36
CA GLU A 675 -26.44 -12.22 -7.02
C GLU A 675 -27.64 -12.11 -6.06
N LYS A 676 -28.79 -11.66 -6.58
CA LYS A 676 -30.07 -11.80 -5.91
C LYS A 676 -30.80 -13.00 -6.47
#